data_AF-H8GZB5-F1
#
_entry.id   AF-H8GZB5-F1
#
_cell.length_a   1.000
_cell.length_b   1.000
_cell.length_c   1.000
_cell.angle_alpha   90.00
_cell.angle_beta   90.00
_cell.angle_gamma   90.00
#
_symmetry.space_group_name_H-M   'P 1'
#
loop_
_entity.id
_entity.type
_entity.pdbx_description
1 polymer ?
#
loop_
_entity_poly.entity_id
_entity_poly.type
_entity_poly.pdbx_seq_one_letter_code
_entity_poly.pdbx_strand_id
1 'polypeptide(L)'
;MNPDFDVRSAARNWDVDKTTTATPVELVNDLFASDVLTLEQLKTRLSKPAYKSLQATVERGAQLDASIADTVALAMKTWAMEKGATHYTHWFQPLTGSTAEKHDSFLNPAGDGVAIMSFSGKELIQAEPDASSFPSGGLRATFEARGYTAWDPSSPAFIIRHTNGATLCIPSVFASWTGEALDLKTPLLRSVEALNKAVTPALKLFGASEGTRVGSSLGAEQEYFLIDEEYYYRRTDLVMSGRTLFGAQPPRGQELEDHYFGAIPDRVLSFMTDAEMQLYALGIPVKTRHNEVAPGQFEIAPIFEDSNIAADHQQLIMQVLRTTARKYGLVALLHEKPFAGINGSGKHCNWSMSTNKGENLLDPGDTPHENMQFLFFCSAVIKAVDEHQDLLRACVASASNDHRLGANEAPPAILSIFLGSELTDIFDRLVSGQGGAGKSAGLMGLGSSVLPEIPVHAGDRNRTSPFAFTGNKFEFRAVGSSQSISFPITVLNTIVADAVVALTAELEAALEGSDLDAAVSQVVRGTYQKYQRIIFNGDGYSSAWHEEAEKQRGLLNLRTTLDAIEHLNSEKNAQLFAKFGILNGRELDARQEIMYDIYFKTVNIEGETTEYVAQTQILPAALSYLAELGQAGSGRAAQGVSQEVGGVADELYDALQKLREQNAALGGDEVHEKAHHMRDAVLPAMADVRNAADRLERLVAGKFWPMPIYRQMLFVK
;
A
#
# COMPACT_ATOMS: atom_id res chain seq x y z
N MET A 1 14.41 -33.02 -23.07
CA MET A 1 13.50 -31.94 -23.52
C MET A 1 14.37 -30.79 -23.95
N ASN A 2 14.10 -30.23 -25.13
CA ASN A 2 14.93 -29.21 -25.77
C ASN A 2 14.83 -27.87 -24.99
N PRO A 3 15.92 -27.18 -24.60
CA PRO A 3 15.84 -25.92 -23.85
C PRO A 3 15.68 -24.68 -24.74
N ASP A 4 15.76 -24.83 -26.06
CA ASP A 4 15.42 -23.76 -27.01
C ASP A 4 13.91 -23.74 -27.26
N PHE A 5 13.15 -23.27 -26.27
CA PHE A 5 11.78 -22.84 -26.50
C PHE A 5 11.79 -21.43 -27.09
N ASP A 6 11.16 -21.32 -28.27
CA ASP A 6 11.12 -20.12 -29.08
C ASP A 6 10.37 -19.02 -28.33
N VAL A 7 11.11 -18.05 -27.80
CA VAL A 7 10.61 -16.79 -27.22
C VAL A 7 9.57 -16.11 -28.13
N ARG A 8 9.62 -16.34 -29.45
CA ARG A 8 8.64 -15.81 -30.41
C ARG A 8 7.28 -16.52 -30.30
N SER A 9 7.20 -17.74 -29.78
CA SER A 9 5.96 -18.48 -29.58
C SER A 9 5.15 -17.94 -28.40
N ALA A 10 5.81 -17.60 -27.28
CA ALA A 10 5.19 -16.94 -26.14
C ALA A 10 4.68 -15.53 -26.51
N ALA A 11 5.47 -14.77 -27.26
CA ALA A 11 5.06 -13.45 -27.78
C ALA A 11 3.93 -13.50 -28.84
N ARG A 12 3.71 -14.65 -29.50
CA ARG A 12 2.69 -14.81 -30.58
C ARG A 12 1.38 -15.42 -30.13
N ASN A 13 1.32 -16.05 -28.95
CA ASN A 13 0.14 -16.81 -28.51
C ASN A 13 -0.87 -15.99 -27.70
N TRP A 14 -0.72 -14.67 -27.62
CA TRP A 14 -1.79 -13.82 -27.10
C TRP A 14 -2.77 -13.50 -28.23
N ASP A 15 -3.91 -14.19 -28.23
CA ASP A 15 -5.04 -13.91 -29.13
C ASP A 15 -6.10 -13.17 -28.31
N VAL A 16 -6.20 -11.85 -28.52
CA VAL A 16 -7.40 -11.12 -28.13
C VAL A 16 -8.48 -11.58 -29.08
N ASP A 17 -9.55 -12.18 -28.57
CA ASP A 17 -10.73 -12.50 -29.38
C ASP A 17 -11.01 -11.32 -30.32
N LYS A 18 -10.98 -11.58 -31.63
CA LYS A 18 -11.15 -10.59 -32.72
C LYS A 18 -12.57 -10.05 -32.79
N THR A 19 -13.03 -9.47 -31.70
CA THR A 19 -14.22 -8.61 -31.63
C THR A 19 -13.79 -7.24 -31.15
N THR A 20 -13.03 -6.55 -31.99
CA THR A 20 -12.88 -5.10 -31.93
C THR A 20 -14.23 -4.45 -32.24
N THR A 21 -14.86 -3.84 -31.25
CA THR A 21 -15.74 -2.68 -31.47
C THR A 21 -15.52 -1.66 -30.35
N ALA A 22 -14.79 -0.61 -30.74
CA ALA A 22 -14.67 0.76 -30.23
C ALA A 22 -14.62 1.03 -28.71
N THR A 23 -13.68 1.89 -28.31
CA THR A 23 -13.83 2.81 -27.16
C THR A 23 -14.28 4.20 -27.66
N PRO A 24 -15.59 4.46 -27.85
CA PRO A 24 -16.10 5.82 -27.81
C PRO A 24 -16.00 6.34 -26.37
N VAL A 25 -15.66 7.63 -26.21
CA VAL A 25 -15.77 8.35 -24.93
C VAL A 25 -17.19 8.24 -24.34
N GLU A 26 -18.20 8.12 -25.20
CA GLU A 26 -19.60 7.86 -24.83
C GLU A 26 -19.75 6.55 -24.03
N LEU A 27 -18.97 5.51 -24.34
CA LEU A 27 -18.99 4.23 -23.64
C LEU A 27 -18.37 4.32 -22.25
N VAL A 28 -17.38 5.20 -22.03
CA VAL A 28 -16.73 5.38 -20.72
C VAL A 28 -17.67 6.08 -19.74
N ASN A 29 -18.43 7.08 -20.20
CA ASN A 29 -19.43 7.75 -19.37
C ASN A 29 -20.56 6.78 -18.96
N ASP A 30 -21.02 5.93 -19.89
CA ASP A 30 -22.02 4.91 -19.59
C ASP A 30 -21.48 3.75 -18.74
N LEU A 31 -20.17 3.50 -18.82
CA LEU A 31 -19.49 2.45 -18.05
C LEU A 31 -19.16 2.88 -16.62
N PHE A 32 -18.85 4.15 -16.39
CA PHE A 32 -18.39 4.62 -15.08
C PHE A 32 -19.40 4.32 -13.97
N ALA A 33 -18.96 3.66 -12.91
CA ALA A 33 -19.77 3.18 -11.78
C ALA A 33 -20.95 2.29 -12.20
N SER A 34 -20.94 1.70 -13.41
CA SER A 34 -22.04 0.86 -13.90
C SER A 34 -22.21 -0.43 -13.10
N ASP A 35 -21.16 -0.93 -12.46
CA ASP A 35 -21.17 -2.10 -11.58
C ASP A 35 -21.16 -1.72 -10.09
N VAL A 36 -21.54 -0.48 -9.76
CA VAL A 36 -21.66 0.03 -8.38
C VAL A 36 -23.10 0.44 -8.09
N LEU A 37 -23.61 0.03 -6.93
CA LEU A 37 -24.95 0.41 -6.47
C LEU A 37 -24.90 1.80 -5.82
N THR A 38 -25.06 2.83 -6.64
CA THR A 38 -24.96 4.23 -6.19
C THR A 38 -26.19 4.68 -5.40
N LEU A 39 -26.05 5.75 -4.60
CA LEU A 39 -27.19 6.38 -3.92
C LEU A 39 -28.27 6.84 -4.90
N GLU A 40 -27.91 7.27 -6.10
CA GLU A 40 -28.88 7.66 -7.14
C GLU A 40 -29.72 6.46 -7.61
N GLN A 41 -29.07 5.30 -7.81
CA GLN A 41 -29.75 4.06 -8.16
C GLN A 41 -30.63 3.54 -7.02
N LEU A 42 -30.23 3.74 -5.77
CA LEU A 42 -31.03 3.42 -4.59
C LEU A 42 -32.23 4.36 -4.43
N LYS A 43 -32.10 5.64 -4.78
CA LYS A 43 -33.19 6.64 -4.73
C LYS A 43 -34.39 6.24 -5.60
N THR A 44 -34.15 5.56 -6.72
CA THR A 44 -35.22 5.09 -7.62
C THR A 44 -35.83 3.76 -7.19
N ARG A 45 -35.17 3.02 -6.29
CA ARG A 45 -35.58 1.68 -5.82
C ARG A 45 -36.16 1.67 -4.40
N LEU A 46 -35.83 2.66 -3.58
CA LEU A 46 -36.27 2.77 -2.19
C LEU A 46 -37.43 3.75 -2.02
N SER A 47 -38.23 3.55 -0.97
CA SER A 47 -39.22 4.54 -0.55
C SER A 47 -38.52 5.82 -0.05
N LYS A 48 -39.17 6.99 -0.20
CA LYS A 48 -38.62 8.28 0.23
C LYS A 48 -38.14 8.29 1.70
N PRO A 49 -38.86 7.71 2.68
CA PRO A 49 -38.38 7.61 4.06
C PRO A 49 -37.14 6.72 4.20
N ALA A 50 -37.14 5.54 3.57
CA ALA A 50 -36.01 4.61 3.64
C ALA A 50 -34.74 5.20 3.01
N TYR A 51 -34.87 5.85 1.85
CA TYR A 51 -33.76 6.55 1.19
C TYR A 51 -33.18 7.66 2.06
N LYS A 52 -34.02 8.51 2.68
CA LYS A 52 -33.55 9.58 3.57
C LYS A 52 -32.83 9.05 4.81
N SER A 53 -33.29 7.92 5.36
CA SER A 53 -32.65 7.27 6.50
C SER A 53 -31.27 6.72 6.11
N LEU A 54 -31.18 6.03 4.97
CA LEU A 54 -29.91 5.55 4.44
C LEU A 54 -28.94 6.70 4.10
N GLN A 55 -29.42 7.74 3.41
CA GLN A 55 -28.64 8.93 3.10
C GLN A 55 -28.07 9.60 4.36
N ALA A 56 -28.85 9.64 5.45
CA ALA A 56 -28.36 10.15 6.73
C ALA A 56 -27.20 9.33 7.31
N THR A 57 -27.25 8.00 7.12
CA THR A 57 -26.20 7.09 7.55
C THR A 57 -24.91 7.34 6.74
N VAL A 58 -25.03 7.37 5.41
CA VAL A 58 -23.89 7.52 4.49
C VAL A 58 -23.25 8.91 4.56
N GLU A 59 -24.05 9.99 4.47
CA GLU A 59 -23.51 11.35 4.36
C GLU A 59 -23.24 12.01 5.72
N ARG A 60 -23.94 11.60 6.79
CA ARG A 60 -23.86 12.26 8.10
C ARG A 60 -23.35 11.34 9.23
N GLY A 61 -23.07 10.08 8.93
CA GLY A 61 -22.60 9.11 9.93
C GLY A 61 -23.65 8.77 10.98
N ALA A 62 -24.95 8.87 10.65
CA ALA A 62 -26.02 8.44 11.55
C ALA A 62 -26.00 6.91 11.73
N GLN A 63 -26.57 6.41 12.83
CA GLN A 63 -26.71 4.95 13.03
C GLN A 63 -27.67 4.36 11.99
N LEU A 64 -27.30 3.19 11.43
CA LEU A 64 -28.15 2.46 10.49
C LEU A 64 -29.46 2.03 11.15
N ASP A 65 -30.58 2.43 10.55
CA ASP A 65 -31.92 2.02 10.97
C ASP A 65 -32.22 0.60 10.51
N ALA A 66 -32.29 -0.36 11.44
CA ALA A 66 -32.56 -1.76 11.12
C ALA A 66 -33.91 -1.98 10.42
N SER A 67 -34.87 -1.06 10.57
CA SER A 67 -36.20 -1.18 9.95
C SER A 67 -36.18 -1.03 8.43
N ILE A 68 -35.13 -0.38 7.87
CA ILE A 68 -34.98 -0.22 6.42
C ILE A 68 -34.22 -1.38 5.75
N ALA A 69 -33.63 -2.29 6.54
CA ALA A 69 -32.69 -3.29 6.05
C ALA A 69 -33.30 -4.28 5.05
N ASP A 70 -34.49 -4.82 5.31
CA ASP A 70 -35.17 -5.72 4.36
C ASP A 70 -35.50 -5.02 3.03
N THR A 71 -35.85 -3.73 3.10
CA THR A 71 -36.16 -2.94 1.91
C THR A 71 -34.90 -2.68 1.08
N VAL A 72 -33.77 -2.39 1.75
CA VAL A 72 -32.47 -2.22 1.09
C VAL A 72 -31.96 -3.53 0.51
N ALA A 73 -32.04 -4.64 1.26
CA ALA A 73 -31.62 -5.96 0.80
C ALA A 73 -32.40 -6.39 -0.45
N LEU A 74 -33.72 -6.19 -0.47
CA LEU A 74 -34.52 -6.49 -1.65
C LEU A 74 -34.11 -5.65 -2.87
N ALA A 75 -33.87 -4.34 -2.67
CA ALA A 75 -33.42 -3.44 -3.73
C ALA A 75 -32.05 -3.85 -4.27
N MET A 76 -31.10 -4.16 -3.38
CA MET A 76 -29.74 -4.59 -3.69
C MET A 76 -29.73 -5.93 -4.43
N LYS A 77 -30.51 -6.92 -3.97
CA LYS A 77 -30.67 -8.21 -4.65
C LYS A 77 -31.23 -8.03 -6.05
N THR A 78 -32.31 -7.25 -6.19
CA THR A 78 -32.97 -7.03 -7.48
C THR A 78 -32.00 -6.40 -8.47
N TRP A 79 -31.29 -5.35 -8.06
CA TRP A 79 -30.24 -4.72 -8.86
C TRP A 79 -29.11 -5.69 -9.23
N ALA A 80 -28.63 -6.49 -8.28
CA ALA A 80 -27.56 -7.44 -8.53
C ALA A 80 -27.99 -8.53 -9.53
N MET A 81 -29.22 -9.03 -9.42
CA MET A 81 -29.78 -10.00 -10.35
C MET A 81 -29.98 -9.42 -11.76
N GLU A 82 -30.39 -8.15 -11.88
CA GLU A 82 -30.43 -7.42 -13.17
C GLU A 82 -29.04 -7.39 -13.85
N LYS A 83 -27.97 -7.41 -13.05
CA LYS A 83 -26.57 -7.44 -13.51
C LYS A 83 -26.00 -8.85 -13.74
N GLY A 84 -26.80 -9.88 -13.51
CA GLY A 84 -26.44 -11.29 -13.68
C GLY A 84 -25.83 -11.95 -12.44
N ALA A 85 -25.91 -11.31 -11.27
CA ALA A 85 -25.38 -11.90 -10.05
C ALA A 85 -26.24 -13.06 -9.55
N THR A 86 -25.58 -14.16 -9.21
CA THR A 86 -26.22 -15.37 -8.66
C THR A 86 -25.87 -15.61 -7.20
N HIS A 87 -24.78 -15.00 -6.75
CA HIS A 87 -24.25 -15.09 -5.40
C HIS A 87 -24.03 -13.69 -4.82
N TYR A 88 -23.94 -13.63 -3.50
CA TYR A 88 -23.48 -12.46 -2.77
C TYR A 88 -22.36 -12.85 -1.80
N THR A 89 -21.56 -11.88 -1.39
CA THR A 89 -20.51 -12.04 -0.38
C THR A 89 -20.41 -10.79 0.47
N HIS A 90 -20.17 -10.98 1.75
CA HIS A 90 -19.58 -9.93 2.57
C HIS A 90 -18.11 -9.81 2.21
N TRP A 91 -17.73 -8.66 1.66
CA TRP A 91 -16.37 -8.38 1.23
C TRP A 91 -15.68 -7.57 2.32
N PHE A 92 -14.64 -8.12 2.95
CA PHE A 92 -13.99 -7.50 4.10
C PHE A 92 -12.46 -7.67 4.06
N GLN A 93 -11.75 -6.90 4.87
CA GLN A 93 -10.28 -6.83 4.89
C GLN A 93 -9.72 -7.34 6.23
N PRO A 94 -9.54 -8.66 6.42
CA PRO A 94 -8.97 -9.22 7.65
C PRO A 94 -7.51 -8.78 7.88
N LEU A 95 -6.96 -9.12 9.05
CA LEU A 95 -5.58 -8.77 9.46
C LEU A 95 -4.47 -9.41 8.62
N THR A 96 -4.80 -10.19 7.59
CA THR A 96 -3.83 -10.65 6.58
C THR A 96 -3.40 -9.55 5.61
N GLY A 97 -4.12 -8.43 5.55
CA GLY A 97 -3.84 -7.32 4.62
C GLY A 97 -4.42 -7.47 3.21
N SER A 98 -5.02 -8.63 2.89
CA SER A 98 -5.78 -8.88 1.66
C SER A 98 -7.29 -8.90 1.94
N THR A 99 -8.10 -8.93 0.89
CA THR A 99 -9.55 -9.08 1.00
C THR A 99 -9.95 -10.55 1.20
N ALA A 100 -11.12 -10.76 1.80
CA ALA A 100 -11.72 -12.08 2.00
C ALA A 100 -13.19 -12.07 1.59
N GLU A 101 -13.63 -13.22 1.06
CA GLU A 101 -14.96 -13.42 0.51
C GLU A 101 -15.47 -14.82 0.84
N LYS A 102 -16.77 -14.93 1.08
CA LYS A 102 -17.52 -16.20 1.14
C LYS A 102 -18.77 -16.03 0.29
N HIS A 103 -18.89 -16.84 -0.75
CA HIS A 103 -19.96 -16.70 -1.74
C HIS A 103 -21.17 -17.53 -1.32
N ASP A 104 -22.22 -16.86 -0.90
CA ASP A 104 -23.51 -17.45 -0.56
C ASP A 104 -24.50 -17.25 -1.72
N SER A 105 -25.28 -18.27 -2.04
CA SER A 105 -26.26 -18.19 -3.14
C SER A 105 -27.51 -17.43 -2.71
N PHE A 106 -28.09 -16.65 -3.62
CA PHE A 106 -29.45 -16.12 -3.40
C PHE A 106 -30.52 -17.24 -3.39
N LEU A 107 -30.19 -18.41 -3.94
CA LEU A 107 -31.12 -19.54 -4.08
C LEU A 107 -31.38 -20.22 -2.72
N ASN A 108 -32.64 -20.23 -2.30
CA ASN A 108 -33.10 -20.86 -1.08
C ASN A 108 -34.22 -21.88 -1.41
N PRO A 109 -34.12 -23.16 -0.97
CA PRO A 109 -35.18 -24.14 -1.17
C PRO A 109 -36.43 -23.79 -0.35
N ALA A 110 -37.61 -23.73 -0.99
CA ALA A 110 -38.88 -23.41 -0.33
C ALA A 110 -39.59 -24.64 0.29
N GLY A 111 -38.97 -25.84 0.21
CA GLY A 111 -39.45 -27.08 0.83
C GLY A 111 -40.47 -27.89 0.00
N ASP A 112 -41.06 -27.29 -1.03
CA ASP A 112 -42.03 -27.89 -1.96
C ASP A 112 -41.40 -28.38 -3.28
N GLY A 113 -40.07 -28.43 -3.34
CA GLY A 113 -39.32 -28.72 -4.57
C GLY A 113 -39.11 -27.49 -5.47
N VAL A 114 -39.60 -26.31 -5.06
CA VAL A 114 -39.32 -25.02 -5.72
C VAL A 114 -38.18 -24.32 -4.99
N ALA A 115 -37.33 -23.64 -5.76
CA ALA A 115 -36.28 -22.78 -5.23
C ALA A 115 -36.65 -21.32 -5.46
N ILE A 116 -36.48 -20.49 -4.43
CA ILE A 116 -36.77 -19.06 -4.46
C ILE A 116 -35.49 -18.26 -4.29
N MET A 117 -35.39 -17.12 -4.96
CA MET A 117 -34.26 -16.21 -4.79
C MET A 117 -34.56 -15.22 -3.66
N SER A 118 -33.93 -15.38 -2.51
CA SER A 118 -34.12 -14.52 -1.32
C SER A 118 -32.81 -13.94 -0.82
N PHE A 119 -32.90 -12.72 -0.28
CA PHE A 119 -31.85 -12.02 0.43
C PHE A 119 -32.54 -11.09 1.43
N SER A 120 -32.34 -11.35 2.71
CA SER A 120 -33.01 -10.67 3.82
C SER A 120 -32.16 -9.52 4.37
N GLY A 121 -32.80 -8.58 5.05
CA GLY A 121 -32.12 -7.50 5.78
C GLY A 121 -31.22 -8.02 6.90
N LYS A 122 -31.55 -9.20 7.46
CA LYS A 122 -30.69 -9.87 8.45
C LYS A 122 -29.37 -10.32 7.81
N GLU A 123 -29.43 -10.96 6.65
CA GLU A 123 -28.23 -11.37 5.89
C GLU A 123 -27.44 -10.16 5.40
N LEU A 124 -28.11 -9.05 5.02
CA LEU A 124 -27.41 -7.81 4.65
C LEU A 124 -26.67 -7.16 5.82
N ILE A 125 -27.32 -7.03 6.98
CA ILE A 125 -26.70 -6.33 8.13
C ILE A 125 -25.53 -7.14 8.68
N GLN A 126 -25.69 -8.46 8.77
CA GLN A 126 -24.74 -9.32 9.49
C GLN A 126 -24.62 -10.70 8.86
N ALA A 127 -23.38 -11.16 8.69
CA ALA A 127 -23.09 -12.57 8.40
C ALA A 127 -22.08 -13.15 9.39
N GLU A 128 -22.01 -14.48 9.40
CA GLU A 128 -21.04 -15.26 10.19
C GLU A 128 -20.13 -15.99 9.18
N PRO A 129 -19.02 -15.38 8.75
CA PRO A 129 -17.99 -16.14 8.05
C PRO A 129 -17.38 -17.12 9.05
N ASP A 130 -17.29 -18.40 8.70
CA ASP A 130 -16.43 -19.32 9.45
C ASP A 130 -15.01 -18.76 9.38
N ALA A 131 -14.55 -18.21 10.50
CA ALA A 131 -13.37 -17.39 10.55
C ALA A 131 -12.20 -18.08 11.26
N SER A 132 -12.29 -19.39 11.47
CA SER A 132 -11.31 -20.20 12.19
C SER A 132 -9.87 -20.05 11.64
N SER A 133 -9.71 -19.82 10.33
CA SER A 133 -8.40 -19.75 9.67
C SER A 133 -7.77 -18.36 9.59
N PHE A 134 -8.47 -17.29 9.98
CA PHE A 134 -7.90 -15.94 9.94
C PHE A 134 -6.99 -15.66 11.14
N PRO A 135 -5.85 -14.96 10.94
CA PRO A 135 -4.99 -14.55 12.04
C PRO A 135 -5.77 -13.73 13.07
N SER A 136 -5.57 -14.06 14.35
CA SER A 136 -6.26 -13.36 15.45
C SER A 136 -5.36 -12.92 16.59
N GLY A 137 -4.06 -13.26 16.58
CA GLY A 137 -3.09 -12.80 17.60
C GLY A 137 -3.57 -13.05 19.02
N GLY A 138 -4.04 -14.27 19.30
CA GLY A 138 -4.57 -14.63 20.61
C GLY A 138 -5.93 -14.01 20.99
N LEU A 139 -6.56 -13.15 20.17
CA LEU A 139 -7.89 -12.60 20.46
C LEU A 139 -8.98 -13.67 20.50
N ARG A 140 -8.75 -14.81 19.85
CA ARG A 140 -9.65 -15.96 19.84
C ARG A 140 -8.90 -17.20 20.29
N ALA A 141 -9.55 -18.05 21.06
CA ALA A 141 -9.00 -19.36 21.35
C ALA A 141 -8.95 -20.22 20.08
N THR A 142 -7.99 -21.14 19.98
CA THR A 142 -7.76 -21.97 18.78
C THR A 142 -8.94 -22.90 18.42
N PHE A 143 -9.87 -23.13 19.34
CA PHE A 143 -11.09 -23.91 19.09
C PHE A 143 -12.34 -23.04 18.82
N GLU A 144 -12.23 -21.71 18.87
CA GLU A 144 -13.32 -20.78 18.63
C GLU A 144 -13.32 -20.27 17.18
N ALA A 145 -14.38 -20.57 16.41
CA ALA A 145 -14.47 -20.21 14.99
C ALA A 145 -15.34 -18.98 14.70
N ARG A 146 -16.12 -18.53 15.70
CA ARG A 146 -17.18 -17.53 15.49
C ARG A 146 -16.62 -16.12 15.35
N GLY A 147 -16.95 -15.47 14.24
CA GLY A 147 -16.72 -14.05 13.98
C GLY A 147 -17.89 -13.48 13.18
N TYR A 148 -18.04 -12.17 13.19
CA TYR A 148 -19.18 -11.50 12.57
C TYR A 148 -18.70 -10.47 11.55
N THR A 149 -19.30 -10.49 10.37
CA THR A 149 -19.23 -9.36 9.45
C THR A 149 -20.43 -8.48 9.63
N ALA A 150 -20.24 -7.17 9.48
CA ALA A 150 -21.32 -6.20 9.43
C ALA A 150 -21.17 -5.28 8.23
N TRP A 151 -22.27 -4.98 7.53
CA TRP A 151 -22.25 -4.11 6.36
C TRP A 151 -21.78 -2.69 6.71
N ASP A 152 -20.83 -2.17 5.93
CA ASP A 152 -20.46 -0.76 5.91
C ASP A 152 -21.29 -0.01 4.85
N PRO A 153 -22.35 0.72 5.22
CA PRO A 153 -23.17 1.47 4.27
C PRO A 153 -22.45 2.68 3.68
N SER A 154 -21.33 3.13 4.26
CA SER A 154 -20.57 4.27 3.74
C SER A 154 -19.74 3.92 2.51
N SER A 155 -19.55 2.63 2.22
CA SER A 155 -18.95 2.13 0.99
C SER A 155 -20.03 1.42 0.14
N PRO A 156 -20.20 1.78 -1.15
CA PRO A 156 -21.27 1.24 -1.97
C PRO A 156 -21.04 -0.24 -2.30
N ALA A 157 -22.11 -1.03 -2.32
CA ALA A 157 -22.04 -2.40 -2.82
C ALA A 157 -21.75 -2.41 -4.32
N PHE A 158 -21.01 -3.41 -4.79
CA PHE A 158 -20.54 -3.50 -6.18
C PHE A 158 -20.67 -4.92 -6.72
N ILE A 159 -20.56 -5.06 -8.04
CA ILE A 159 -20.54 -6.34 -8.74
C ILE A 159 -19.13 -6.68 -9.16
N ILE A 160 -18.64 -7.86 -8.78
CA ILE A 160 -17.47 -8.46 -9.40
C ILE A 160 -17.92 -9.46 -10.45
N ARG A 161 -17.48 -9.23 -11.69
CA ARG A 161 -17.73 -10.11 -12.83
C ARG A 161 -16.64 -11.16 -12.94
N HIS A 162 -17.03 -12.38 -13.29
CA HIS A 162 -16.12 -13.47 -13.65
C HIS A 162 -16.60 -14.12 -14.96
N THR A 163 -15.79 -15.00 -15.54
CA THR A 163 -16.03 -15.57 -16.89
C THR A 163 -17.45 -16.08 -17.12
N ASN A 164 -18.05 -16.70 -16.10
CA ASN A 164 -19.36 -17.34 -16.17
C ASN A 164 -20.46 -16.69 -15.31
N GLY A 165 -20.30 -15.43 -14.87
CA GLY A 165 -21.31 -14.80 -14.02
C GLY A 165 -20.82 -13.59 -13.23
N ALA A 166 -21.56 -13.28 -12.17
CA ALA A 166 -21.32 -12.14 -11.31
C ALA A 166 -21.63 -12.46 -9.84
N THR A 167 -20.95 -11.75 -8.94
CA THR A 167 -21.18 -11.82 -7.49
C THR A 167 -21.42 -10.41 -6.95
N LEU A 168 -22.43 -10.27 -6.10
CA LEU A 168 -22.68 -9.06 -5.33
C LEU A 168 -21.69 -8.99 -4.15
N CYS A 169 -20.83 -7.99 -4.14
CA CYS A 169 -19.89 -7.73 -3.06
C CYS A 169 -20.43 -6.63 -2.15
N ILE A 170 -20.56 -6.92 -0.87
CA ILE A 170 -21.09 -6.03 0.16
C ILE A 170 -19.93 -5.63 1.08
N PRO A 171 -19.38 -4.40 0.95
CA PRO A 171 -18.33 -3.91 1.83
C PRO A 171 -18.70 -4.10 3.30
N SER A 172 -17.85 -4.78 4.05
CA SER A 172 -18.16 -5.18 5.42
C SER A 172 -16.96 -5.00 6.34
N VAL A 173 -17.24 -4.69 7.60
CA VAL A 173 -16.29 -4.80 8.69
C VAL A 173 -16.30 -6.22 9.25
N PHE A 174 -15.22 -6.65 9.90
CA PHE A 174 -15.10 -7.97 10.51
C PHE A 174 -14.59 -7.89 11.96
N ALA A 175 -15.35 -8.50 12.86
CA ALA A 175 -15.13 -8.47 14.31
C ALA A 175 -15.20 -9.87 14.94
N SER A 176 -14.54 -10.02 16.09
CA SER A 176 -14.68 -11.20 16.95
C SER A 176 -16.09 -11.29 17.53
N TRP A 177 -16.43 -12.44 18.13
CA TRP A 177 -17.70 -12.59 18.84
C TRP A 177 -17.80 -11.71 20.11
N THR A 178 -16.66 -11.31 20.67
CA THR A 178 -16.54 -10.40 21.82
C THR A 178 -16.46 -8.91 21.44
N GLY A 179 -16.40 -8.60 20.14
CA GLY A 179 -16.48 -7.23 19.60
C GLY A 179 -15.15 -6.55 19.28
N GLU A 180 -14.02 -7.27 19.38
CA GLU A 180 -12.71 -6.78 18.94
C GLU A 180 -12.59 -6.77 17.40
N ALA A 181 -11.92 -5.76 16.86
CA ALA A 181 -11.69 -5.56 15.43
C ALA A 181 -10.64 -6.54 14.87
N LEU A 182 -11.13 -7.52 14.10
CA LEU A 182 -10.31 -8.51 13.38
C LEU A 182 -10.06 -8.10 11.92
N ASP A 183 -10.20 -6.81 11.61
CA ASP A 183 -10.05 -6.25 10.28
C ASP A 183 -9.25 -4.94 10.28
N LEU A 184 -8.92 -4.47 9.08
CA LEU A 184 -8.26 -3.18 8.90
C LEU A 184 -9.24 -2.02 8.69
N LYS A 185 -10.51 -2.33 8.38
CA LYS A 185 -11.54 -1.34 8.05
C LYS A 185 -12.17 -0.72 9.30
N THR A 186 -12.46 -1.48 10.34
CA THR A 186 -13.03 -0.94 11.58
C THR A 186 -12.14 0.14 12.22
N PRO A 187 -10.81 -0.06 12.38
CA PRO A 187 -9.94 0.98 12.91
C PRO A 187 -9.88 2.22 12.01
N LEU A 188 -9.91 2.04 10.68
CA LEU A 188 -9.93 3.14 9.73
C LEU A 188 -11.18 4.01 9.93
N LEU A 189 -12.38 3.40 9.96
CA LEU A 189 -13.63 4.10 10.20
C LEU A 189 -13.63 4.86 11.54
N ARG A 190 -13.14 4.21 12.61
CA ARG A 190 -12.99 4.84 13.93
C ARG A 190 -12.03 6.04 13.86
N SER A 191 -10.92 5.93 13.13
CA SER A 191 -9.92 7.01 12.99
C SER A 191 -10.46 8.22 12.22
N VAL A 192 -11.26 8.00 11.17
CA VAL A 192 -11.90 9.08 10.41
C VAL A 192 -12.88 9.85 11.30
N GLU A 193 -13.68 9.14 12.10
CA GLU A 193 -14.58 9.79 13.05
C GLU A 193 -13.83 10.48 14.21
N ALA A 194 -12.72 9.91 14.68
CA ALA A 194 -11.86 10.55 15.68
C ALA A 194 -11.26 11.86 15.15
N LEU A 195 -10.79 11.86 13.90
CA LEU A 195 -10.30 13.06 13.22
C LEU A 195 -11.40 14.11 13.08
N ASN A 196 -12.59 13.73 12.63
CA ASN A 196 -13.75 14.62 12.56
C ASN A 196 -14.03 15.29 13.92
N LYS A 197 -14.10 14.50 15.00
CA LYS A 197 -14.34 14.99 16.36
C LYS A 197 -13.23 15.90 16.89
N ALA A 198 -11.98 15.66 16.50
CA ALA A 198 -10.83 16.48 16.89
C ALA A 198 -10.79 17.82 16.12
N VAL A 199 -11.06 17.80 14.82
CA VAL A 199 -10.90 18.95 13.93
C VAL A 199 -12.10 19.89 13.96
N THR A 200 -13.33 19.37 14.09
CA THR A 200 -14.53 20.22 14.08
C THR A 200 -14.53 21.31 15.17
N PRO A 201 -14.14 21.06 16.44
CA PRO A 201 -13.98 22.12 17.45
C PRO A 201 -12.97 23.18 17.04
N ALA A 202 -11.80 22.79 16.53
CA ALA A 202 -10.78 23.73 16.05
C ALA A 202 -11.33 24.63 14.94
N LEU A 203 -12.01 24.06 13.95
CA LEU A 203 -12.62 24.80 12.85
C LEU A 203 -13.69 25.81 13.28
N LYS A 204 -14.41 25.55 14.39
CA LYS A 204 -15.37 26.53 14.92
C LYS A 204 -14.67 27.81 15.37
N LEU A 205 -13.44 27.72 15.89
CA LEU A 205 -12.62 28.89 16.26
C LEU A 205 -12.25 29.73 15.02
N PHE A 206 -12.11 29.09 13.86
CA PHE A 206 -11.89 29.74 12.55
C PHE A 206 -13.18 30.16 11.83
N GLY A 207 -14.35 30.07 12.48
CA GLY A 207 -15.62 30.55 11.94
C GLY A 207 -16.38 29.54 11.07
N ALA A 208 -16.06 28.24 11.15
CA ALA A 208 -16.82 27.22 10.45
C ALA A 208 -18.30 27.19 10.88
N SER A 209 -19.19 27.06 9.91
CA SER A 209 -20.64 27.00 10.12
C SER A 209 -21.09 25.77 10.93
N GLU A 210 -22.26 25.87 11.55
CA GLU A 210 -22.92 24.73 12.18
C GLU A 210 -23.14 23.58 11.18
N GLY A 211 -22.87 22.34 11.61
CA GLY A 211 -23.00 21.14 10.78
C GLY A 211 -21.81 20.83 9.87
N THR A 212 -20.73 21.62 9.90
CA THR A 212 -19.47 21.27 9.22
C THR A 212 -18.86 20.01 9.81
N ARG A 213 -18.57 19.04 8.94
CA ARG A 213 -17.85 17.79 9.26
C ARG A 213 -16.55 17.75 8.47
N VAL A 214 -15.56 17.03 8.99
CA VAL A 214 -14.26 16.83 8.35
C VAL A 214 -14.02 15.35 8.13
N GLY A 215 -13.61 14.99 6.92
CA GLY A 215 -13.10 13.67 6.58
C GLY A 215 -11.63 13.76 6.19
N SER A 216 -10.95 12.62 6.18
CA SER A 216 -9.64 12.50 5.54
C SER A 216 -9.82 12.07 4.08
N SER A 217 -9.11 12.70 3.16
CA SER A 217 -9.04 12.31 1.75
C SER A 217 -7.72 11.65 1.42
N LEU A 218 -7.73 10.76 0.42
CA LEU A 218 -6.59 9.94 0.08
C LEU A 218 -6.53 9.61 -1.40
N GLY A 219 -5.39 9.87 -2.04
CA GLY A 219 -5.04 9.34 -3.37
C GLY A 219 -3.85 8.39 -3.27
N ALA A 220 -4.04 7.12 -3.62
CA ALA A 220 -3.00 6.10 -3.53
C ALA A 220 -2.39 5.82 -4.92
N GLU A 221 -1.11 6.12 -5.09
CA GLU A 221 -0.34 5.78 -6.29
C GLU A 221 0.12 4.31 -6.18
N GLN A 222 -0.28 3.45 -7.10
CA GLN A 222 0.03 2.01 -7.06
C GLN A 222 1.11 1.67 -8.08
N GLU A 223 2.31 1.39 -7.59
CA GLU A 223 3.38 0.82 -8.42
C GLU A 223 3.32 -0.71 -8.45
N TYR A 224 3.75 -1.29 -9.57
CA TYR A 224 3.80 -2.75 -9.78
C TYR A 224 4.74 -3.13 -10.92
N PHE A 225 5.14 -4.39 -10.99
CA PHE A 225 5.85 -4.96 -12.13
C PHE A 225 4.94 -5.85 -12.98
N LEU A 226 5.15 -5.87 -14.30
CA LEU A 226 4.60 -6.91 -15.18
C LEU A 226 5.73 -7.76 -15.73
N ILE A 227 5.57 -9.08 -15.62
CA ILE A 227 6.44 -10.05 -16.26
C ILE A 227 5.64 -11.03 -17.10
N ASP A 228 6.29 -11.61 -18.10
CA ASP A 228 5.69 -12.71 -18.85
C ASP A 228 5.41 -13.91 -17.93
N GLU A 229 4.22 -14.48 -18.07
CA GLU A 229 3.74 -15.58 -17.27
C GLU A 229 4.59 -16.85 -17.42
N GLU A 230 5.20 -17.08 -18.58
CA GLU A 230 6.13 -18.19 -18.76
C GLU A 230 7.35 -18.04 -17.84
N TYR A 231 7.94 -16.85 -17.78
CA TYR A 231 9.09 -16.59 -16.94
C TYR A 231 8.75 -16.70 -15.45
N TYR A 232 7.56 -16.25 -15.06
CA TYR A 232 7.06 -16.40 -13.70
C TYR A 232 7.05 -17.87 -13.26
N TYR A 233 6.41 -18.76 -14.03
CA TYR A 233 6.31 -20.18 -13.65
C TYR A 233 7.64 -20.94 -13.72
N ARG A 234 8.60 -20.47 -14.52
CA ARG A 234 9.96 -21.01 -14.55
C ARG A 234 10.84 -20.55 -13.40
N ARG A 235 10.32 -19.66 -12.54
CA ARG A 235 11.00 -19.12 -11.36
C ARG A 235 10.26 -19.54 -10.11
N THR A 236 10.59 -20.72 -9.57
CA THR A 236 9.99 -21.25 -8.34
C THR A 236 10.05 -20.24 -7.19
N ASP A 237 11.15 -19.49 -7.10
CA ASP A 237 11.31 -18.43 -6.11
C ASP A 237 10.29 -17.29 -6.29
N LEU A 238 10.05 -16.80 -7.51
CA LEU A 238 9.00 -15.82 -7.78
C LEU A 238 7.60 -16.34 -7.47
N VAL A 239 7.33 -17.61 -7.76
CA VAL A 239 6.02 -18.23 -7.47
C VAL A 239 5.77 -18.32 -5.97
N MET A 240 6.77 -18.75 -5.19
CA MET A 240 6.60 -19.03 -3.76
C MET A 240 6.76 -17.78 -2.88
N SER A 241 7.61 -16.84 -3.26
CA SER A 241 7.94 -15.66 -2.44
C SER A 241 7.46 -14.32 -3.03
N GLY A 242 7.00 -14.30 -4.28
CA GLY A 242 6.64 -13.05 -4.98
C GLY A 242 7.84 -12.18 -5.36
N ARG A 243 9.07 -12.62 -5.06
CA ARG A 243 10.33 -11.97 -5.39
C ARG A 243 11.37 -12.97 -5.88
N THR A 244 12.44 -12.44 -6.44
CA THR A 244 13.60 -13.24 -6.81
C THR A 244 14.54 -13.40 -5.62
N LEU A 245 14.85 -14.65 -5.28
CA LEU A 245 15.82 -15.03 -4.23
C LEU A 245 17.22 -15.18 -4.81
N PHE A 246 17.30 -15.48 -6.11
CA PHE A 246 18.53 -15.55 -6.90
C PHE A 246 18.46 -14.63 -8.12
N GLY A 247 19.60 -14.21 -8.64
CA GLY A 247 19.67 -13.48 -9.90
C GLY A 247 20.81 -12.48 -9.90
N ALA A 248 21.77 -12.71 -10.78
CA ALA A 248 22.86 -11.79 -11.01
C ALA A 248 22.38 -10.52 -11.73
N GLN A 249 22.96 -9.38 -11.35
CA GLN A 249 22.70 -8.12 -12.05
C GLN A 249 23.12 -8.24 -13.52
N PRO A 250 22.21 -7.89 -14.47
CA PRO A 250 22.51 -7.92 -15.89
C PRO A 250 23.50 -6.79 -16.26
N PRO A 251 24.22 -6.90 -17.41
CA PRO A 251 25.10 -5.83 -17.88
C PRO A 251 24.39 -4.52 -18.23
N ARG A 252 23.08 -4.59 -18.46
CA ARG A 252 22.17 -3.45 -18.59
C ARG A 252 21.00 -3.71 -17.64
N GLY A 253 20.86 -2.88 -16.61
CA GLY A 253 19.73 -2.81 -15.70
C GLY A 253 18.94 -1.53 -15.96
N GLN A 254 18.97 -0.59 -15.03
CA GLN A 254 18.21 0.66 -15.10
C GLN A 254 19.09 1.91 -15.32
N GLU A 255 20.37 1.75 -15.62
CA GLU A 255 21.37 2.84 -15.64
C GLU A 255 21.09 3.92 -16.69
N LEU A 256 20.27 3.61 -17.69
CA LEU A 256 19.86 4.56 -18.73
C LEU A 256 18.58 5.32 -18.38
N GLU A 257 17.83 4.88 -17.35
CA GLU A 257 16.53 5.44 -16.93
C GLU A 257 15.50 5.60 -18.08
N ASP A 258 15.73 4.91 -19.20
CA ASP A 258 15.00 5.12 -20.46
C ASP A 258 13.59 4.52 -20.47
N HIS A 259 13.27 3.75 -19.43
CA HIS A 259 11.93 3.23 -19.21
C HIS A 259 10.99 4.33 -18.69
N TYR A 260 11.48 5.25 -17.85
CA TYR A 260 10.67 6.28 -17.21
C TYR A 260 10.07 7.22 -18.26
N PHE A 261 8.73 7.30 -18.30
CA PHE A 261 7.97 7.99 -19.35
C PHE A 261 8.33 7.60 -20.81
N GLY A 262 8.97 6.45 -21.00
CA GLY A 262 9.21 5.87 -22.32
C GLY A 262 7.91 5.37 -22.99
N ALA A 263 8.02 4.92 -24.24
CA ALA A 263 6.88 4.32 -24.94
C ALA A 263 6.44 3.02 -24.26
N ILE A 264 5.15 2.90 -23.95
CA ILE A 264 4.56 1.69 -23.36
C ILE A 264 4.38 0.64 -24.47
N PRO A 265 4.88 -0.61 -24.31
CA PRO A 265 4.64 -1.68 -25.28
C PRO A 265 3.15 -1.97 -25.47
N ASP A 266 2.74 -2.27 -26.71
CA ASP A 266 1.33 -2.43 -27.09
C ASP A 266 0.56 -3.48 -26.25
N ARG A 267 1.19 -4.63 -25.96
CA ARG A 267 0.62 -5.68 -25.08
C ARG A 267 0.34 -5.14 -23.67
N VAL A 268 1.26 -4.34 -23.12
CA VAL A 268 1.11 -3.73 -21.79
C VAL A 268 0.04 -2.66 -21.81
N LEU A 269 0.03 -1.80 -22.84
CA LEU A 269 -0.98 -0.75 -22.98
C LEU A 269 -2.40 -1.33 -23.13
N SER A 270 -2.51 -2.46 -23.85
CA SER A 270 -3.77 -3.19 -23.99
C SER A 270 -4.24 -3.77 -22.64
N PHE A 271 -3.33 -4.33 -21.84
CA PHE A 271 -3.60 -4.75 -20.47
C PHE A 271 -4.07 -3.58 -19.60
N MET A 272 -3.34 -2.45 -19.61
CA MET A 272 -3.67 -1.28 -18.80
C MET A 272 -5.04 -0.71 -19.17
N THR A 273 -5.39 -0.73 -20.46
CA THR A 273 -6.69 -0.25 -20.94
C THR A 273 -7.83 -1.16 -20.49
N ASP A 274 -7.69 -2.49 -20.53
CA ASP A 274 -8.71 -3.41 -19.97
C ASP A 274 -8.83 -3.26 -18.44
N ALA A 275 -7.70 -3.13 -17.74
CA ALA A 275 -7.71 -2.88 -16.30
C ALA A 275 -8.46 -1.58 -15.96
N GLU A 276 -8.16 -0.48 -16.65
CA GLU A 276 -8.87 0.80 -16.48
C GLU A 276 -10.37 0.70 -16.75
N MET A 277 -10.79 0.02 -17.82
CA MET A 277 -12.21 -0.15 -18.12
C MET A 277 -12.95 -0.91 -17.01
N GLN A 278 -12.32 -1.94 -16.44
CA GLN A 278 -12.87 -2.66 -15.28
C GLN A 278 -12.90 -1.77 -14.03
N LEU A 279 -11.87 -0.95 -13.79
CA LEU A 279 -11.82 0.00 -12.68
C LEU A 279 -12.89 1.09 -12.81
N TYR A 280 -13.10 1.64 -14.01
CA TYR A 280 -14.18 2.58 -14.27
C TYR A 280 -15.55 1.95 -14.02
N ALA A 281 -15.78 0.70 -14.43
CA ALA A 281 -17.02 -0.03 -14.13
C ALA A 281 -17.28 -0.12 -12.61
N LEU A 282 -16.22 -0.32 -11.83
CA LEU A 282 -16.22 -0.33 -10.37
C LEU A 282 -16.24 1.08 -9.74
N GLY A 283 -16.38 2.14 -10.53
CA GLY A 283 -16.47 3.52 -10.04
C GLY A 283 -15.14 4.13 -9.60
N ILE A 284 -14.00 3.47 -9.89
CA ILE A 284 -12.68 3.91 -9.49
C ILE A 284 -12.15 4.94 -10.50
N PRO A 285 -11.90 6.19 -10.10
CA PRO A 285 -11.57 7.27 -11.02
C PRO A 285 -10.07 7.29 -11.35
N VAL A 286 -9.59 6.29 -12.09
CA VAL A 286 -8.19 6.25 -12.58
C VAL A 286 -7.89 7.51 -13.39
N LYS A 287 -6.79 8.18 -13.08
CA LYS A 287 -6.37 9.43 -13.73
C LYS A 287 -5.09 9.29 -14.54
N THR A 288 -4.13 8.56 -13.99
CA THR A 288 -2.77 8.51 -14.51
C THR A 288 -2.30 7.06 -14.61
N ARG A 289 -1.59 6.76 -15.70
CA ARG A 289 -0.78 5.55 -15.88
C ARG A 289 0.53 5.91 -16.57
N HIS A 290 1.64 5.29 -16.19
CA HIS A 290 2.91 5.44 -16.89
C HIS A 290 3.88 4.28 -16.59
N ASN A 291 4.95 4.24 -17.38
CA ASN A 291 6.15 3.50 -17.03
C ASN A 291 6.84 4.13 -15.82
N GLU A 292 7.32 3.29 -14.92
CA GLU A 292 8.20 3.67 -13.82
C GLU A 292 9.68 3.52 -14.22
N VAL A 293 10.60 3.82 -13.30
CA VAL A 293 12.05 3.88 -13.55
C VAL A 293 12.63 2.51 -13.90
N ALA A 294 12.25 1.45 -13.18
CA ALA A 294 12.78 0.13 -13.47
C ALA A 294 12.11 -0.51 -14.72
N PRO A 295 12.85 -1.31 -15.51
CA PRO A 295 12.27 -2.03 -16.64
C PRO A 295 11.11 -2.94 -16.22
N GLY A 296 9.97 -2.79 -16.88
CA GLY A 296 8.78 -3.59 -16.57
C GLY A 296 8.05 -3.14 -15.29
N GLN A 297 8.43 -2.00 -14.70
CA GLN A 297 7.70 -1.34 -13.62
C GLN A 297 6.74 -0.30 -14.19
N PHE A 298 5.56 -0.19 -13.58
CA PHE A 298 4.51 0.73 -13.99
C PHE A 298 3.81 1.31 -12.77
N GLU A 299 3.12 2.43 -12.96
CA GLU A 299 2.26 3.06 -11.96
C GLU A 299 0.84 3.25 -12.51
N ILE A 300 -0.15 3.13 -11.62
CA ILE A 300 -1.53 3.59 -11.84
C ILE A 300 -1.98 4.40 -10.63
N ALA A 301 -2.59 5.57 -10.87
CA ALA A 301 -3.05 6.46 -9.81
C ALA A 301 -4.49 6.94 -10.07
N PRO A 302 -5.44 6.71 -9.13
CA PRO A 302 -6.76 7.32 -9.16
C PRO A 302 -6.72 8.75 -8.61
N ILE A 303 -7.80 9.50 -8.86
CA ILE A 303 -8.08 10.74 -8.14
C ILE A 303 -8.29 10.41 -6.65
N PHE A 304 -7.96 11.35 -5.76
CA PHE A 304 -8.22 11.18 -4.34
C PHE A 304 -9.72 11.05 -4.05
N GLU A 305 -10.04 10.27 -3.02
CA GLU A 305 -11.40 10.03 -2.54
C GLU A 305 -11.44 10.11 -1.01
N ASP A 306 -12.62 10.01 -0.40
CA ASP A 306 -12.72 9.80 1.04
C ASP A 306 -11.93 8.56 1.44
N SER A 307 -11.16 8.63 2.53
CA SER A 307 -10.16 7.61 2.87
C SER A 307 -10.73 6.19 3.01
N ASN A 308 -12.00 6.06 3.44
CA ASN A 308 -12.67 4.75 3.49
C ASN A 308 -12.91 4.17 2.09
N ILE A 309 -13.38 4.99 1.16
CA ILE A 309 -13.60 4.59 -0.24
C ILE A 309 -12.27 4.32 -0.93
N ALA A 310 -11.29 5.21 -0.76
CA ALA A 310 -9.95 5.04 -1.32
C ALA A 310 -9.30 3.74 -0.85
N ALA A 311 -9.49 3.34 0.41
CA ALA A 311 -8.98 2.07 0.94
C ALA A 311 -9.64 0.84 0.30
N ASP A 312 -10.95 0.86 0.06
CA ASP A 312 -11.64 -0.21 -0.64
C ASP A 312 -11.24 -0.26 -2.13
N HIS A 313 -11.25 0.89 -2.80
CA HIS A 313 -10.85 1.02 -4.19
C HIS A 313 -9.40 0.58 -4.43
N GLN A 314 -8.48 0.87 -3.51
CA GLN A 314 -7.10 0.42 -3.64
C GLN A 314 -6.98 -1.11 -3.59
N GLN A 315 -7.74 -1.80 -2.74
CA GLN A 315 -7.78 -3.26 -2.74
C GLN A 315 -8.32 -3.82 -4.06
N LEU A 316 -9.36 -3.18 -4.61
CA LEU A 316 -9.91 -3.53 -5.92
C LEU A 316 -8.91 -3.27 -7.06
N ILE A 317 -8.13 -2.19 -7.01
CA ILE A 317 -7.03 -1.94 -7.96
C ILE A 317 -6.05 -3.11 -7.97
N MET A 318 -5.57 -3.55 -6.80
CA MET A 318 -4.65 -4.69 -6.72
C MET A 318 -5.25 -5.97 -7.28
N GLN A 319 -6.54 -6.23 -6.98
CA GLN A 319 -7.26 -7.40 -7.50
C GLN A 319 -7.40 -7.35 -9.02
N VAL A 320 -7.86 -6.23 -9.58
CA VAL A 320 -8.06 -6.04 -11.03
C VAL A 320 -6.74 -6.14 -11.79
N LEU A 321 -5.65 -5.56 -11.28
CA LEU A 321 -4.33 -5.68 -11.90
C LEU A 321 -3.89 -7.16 -11.99
N ARG A 322 -4.01 -7.91 -10.88
CA ARG A 322 -3.62 -9.33 -10.81
C ARG A 322 -4.46 -10.21 -11.74
N THR A 323 -5.78 -10.05 -11.74
CA THR A 323 -6.68 -10.90 -12.54
C THR A 323 -6.62 -10.55 -14.02
N THR A 324 -6.50 -9.26 -14.35
CA THR A 324 -6.41 -8.79 -15.74
C THR A 324 -5.10 -9.21 -16.38
N ALA A 325 -3.96 -9.11 -15.67
CA ALA A 325 -2.64 -9.44 -16.23
C ALA A 325 -2.61 -10.86 -16.84
N ARG A 326 -3.26 -11.83 -16.18
CA ARG A 326 -3.33 -13.23 -16.64
C ARG A 326 -4.00 -13.38 -18.02
N LYS A 327 -4.99 -12.55 -18.34
CA LYS A 327 -5.64 -12.56 -19.68
C LYS A 327 -4.68 -12.17 -20.81
N TYR A 328 -3.59 -11.50 -20.46
CA TYR A 328 -2.56 -11.02 -21.39
C TYR A 328 -1.30 -11.88 -21.32
N GLY A 329 -1.33 -13.05 -20.66
CA GLY A 329 -0.15 -13.90 -20.41
C GLY A 329 0.92 -13.19 -19.56
N LEU A 330 0.49 -12.24 -18.73
CA LEU A 330 1.36 -11.47 -17.84
C LEU A 330 1.05 -11.79 -16.38
N VAL A 331 1.98 -11.47 -15.50
CA VAL A 331 1.80 -11.52 -14.05
C VAL A 331 2.11 -10.15 -13.47
N ALA A 332 1.13 -9.57 -12.77
CA ALA A 332 1.33 -8.36 -11.98
C ALA A 332 1.95 -8.72 -10.63
N LEU A 333 3.21 -8.33 -10.42
CA LEU A 333 3.93 -8.48 -9.16
C LEU A 333 3.75 -7.21 -8.35
N LEU A 334 3.18 -7.34 -7.15
CA LEU A 334 2.95 -6.22 -6.21
C LEU A 334 3.94 -6.20 -5.05
N HIS A 335 4.90 -7.14 -5.02
CA HIS A 335 5.93 -7.17 -3.99
C HIS A 335 6.81 -5.91 -4.08
N GLU A 336 7.23 -5.36 -2.95
CA GLU A 336 7.93 -4.07 -2.84
C GLU A 336 9.33 -4.08 -3.50
N LYS A 337 9.95 -5.26 -3.57
CA LYS A 337 11.25 -5.46 -4.23
C LYS A 337 11.33 -6.78 -5.00
N PRO A 338 10.64 -6.94 -6.14
CA PRO A 338 10.61 -8.23 -6.86
C PRO A 338 11.98 -8.63 -7.41
N PHE A 339 12.78 -7.65 -7.84
CA PHE A 339 14.12 -7.82 -8.40
C PHE A 339 15.15 -7.02 -7.61
N ALA A 340 16.30 -7.62 -7.32
CA ALA A 340 17.37 -6.93 -6.61
C ALA A 340 18.14 -5.99 -7.54
N GLY A 341 18.65 -4.88 -6.99
CA GLY A 341 19.52 -3.96 -7.72
C GLY A 341 18.83 -2.97 -8.66
N ILE A 342 17.50 -2.98 -8.75
CA ILE A 342 16.69 -2.00 -9.50
C ILE A 342 15.65 -1.36 -8.56
N ASN A 343 14.93 -0.32 -9.00
CA ASN A 343 13.90 0.35 -8.18
C ASN A 343 12.86 -0.66 -7.66
N GLY A 344 12.38 -0.40 -6.44
CA GLY A 344 11.29 -1.16 -5.83
C GLY A 344 9.94 -0.52 -6.14
N SER A 345 8.85 -1.22 -5.81
CA SER A 345 7.48 -0.72 -5.95
C SER A 345 6.97 -0.13 -4.64
N GLY A 346 6.58 1.14 -4.67
CA GLY A 346 5.94 1.86 -3.57
C GLY A 346 4.42 1.94 -3.66
N LYS A 347 3.83 2.52 -2.61
CA LYS A 347 2.45 3.00 -2.65
C LYS A 347 2.32 4.38 -2.03
N HIS A 348 2.49 5.44 -2.80
CA HIS A 348 2.44 6.77 -2.23
C HIS A 348 1.02 7.13 -1.82
N CYS A 349 0.85 7.49 -0.55
CA CYS A 349 -0.43 7.83 0.04
C CYS A 349 -0.53 9.36 0.17
N ASN A 350 -1.20 9.99 -0.78
CA ASN A 350 -1.46 11.43 -0.78
C ASN A 350 -2.64 11.75 0.15
N TRP A 351 -2.34 12.11 1.38
CA TRP A 351 -3.31 12.33 2.45
C TRP A 351 -3.60 13.83 2.67
N SER A 352 -4.88 14.16 2.86
CA SER A 352 -5.32 15.48 3.33
C SER A 352 -6.56 15.39 4.21
N MET A 353 -7.02 16.53 4.72
CA MET A 353 -8.25 16.69 5.50
C MET A 353 -9.14 17.72 4.82
N SER A 354 -10.38 17.35 4.53
CA SER A 354 -11.33 18.24 3.85
C SER A 354 -12.66 18.29 4.58
N THR A 355 -13.28 19.47 4.56
CA THR A 355 -14.65 19.60 5.04
C THR A 355 -15.64 18.97 4.07
N ASN A 356 -16.82 18.60 4.55
CA ASN A 356 -17.94 18.15 3.71
C ASN A 356 -18.46 19.23 2.73
N LYS A 357 -17.89 20.45 2.76
CA LYS A 357 -18.16 21.54 1.82
C LYS A 357 -17.09 21.69 0.74
N GLY A 358 -16.06 20.84 0.77
CA GLY A 358 -14.95 20.84 -0.21
C GLY A 358 -13.77 21.73 0.15
N GLU A 359 -13.74 22.32 1.35
CA GLU A 359 -12.60 23.11 1.83
C GLU A 359 -11.48 22.18 2.29
N ASN A 360 -10.30 22.30 1.67
CA ASN A 360 -9.10 21.55 2.05
C ASN A 360 -8.31 22.32 3.13
N LEU A 361 -8.13 21.71 4.30
CA LEU A 361 -7.49 22.34 5.45
C LEU A 361 -5.96 22.43 5.34
N LEU A 362 -5.38 21.72 4.37
CA LEU A 362 -3.95 21.73 4.06
C LEU A 362 -3.65 22.49 2.77
N ASP A 363 -4.62 23.21 2.22
CA ASP A 363 -4.39 24.13 1.12
C ASP A 363 -3.83 25.47 1.64
N PRO A 364 -2.60 25.85 1.28
CA PRO A 364 -1.98 27.09 1.73
C PRO A 364 -2.62 28.32 1.09
N GLY A 365 -3.29 28.18 -0.07
CA GLY A 365 -3.77 29.32 -0.86
C GLY A 365 -2.65 30.18 -1.46
N ASP A 366 -3.02 31.35 -1.98
CA ASP A 366 -2.08 32.26 -2.66
C ASP A 366 -1.17 33.04 -1.69
N THR A 367 -1.61 33.25 -0.44
CA THR A 367 -0.83 33.92 0.62
C THR A 367 -0.67 33.03 1.86
N PRO A 368 0.22 32.00 1.81
CA PRO A 368 0.29 30.98 2.86
C PRO A 368 0.65 31.53 4.24
N HIS A 369 1.39 32.63 4.29
CA HIS A 369 1.80 33.31 5.53
C HIS A 369 0.67 34.07 6.22
N GLU A 370 -0.43 34.36 5.52
CA GLU A 370 -1.64 34.99 6.06
C GLU A 370 -2.72 33.95 6.41
N ASN A 371 -2.61 32.74 5.90
CA ASN A 371 -3.58 31.66 6.10
C ASN A 371 -3.38 30.97 7.46
N MET A 372 -3.87 31.61 8.52
CA MET A 372 -3.75 31.12 9.90
C MET A 372 -4.34 29.71 10.11
N GLN A 373 -5.44 29.40 9.42
CA GLN A 373 -6.06 28.08 9.49
C GLN A 373 -5.13 26.99 8.95
N PHE A 374 -4.55 27.21 7.76
CA PHE A 374 -3.57 26.31 7.16
C PHE A 374 -2.35 26.13 8.07
N LEU A 375 -1.78 27.24 8.57
CA LEU A 375 -0.59 27.19 9.43
C LEU A 375 -0.84 26.40 10.72
N PHE A 376 -2.03 26.53 11.31
CA PHE A 376 -2.45 25.77 12.48
C PHE A 376 -2.49 24.26 12.19
N PHE A 377 -3.19 23.84 11.14
CA PHE A 377 -3.30 22.41 10.79
C PHE A 377 -1.98 21.81 10.31
N CYS A 378 -1.17 22.57 9.55
CA CYS A 378 0.16 22.16 9.15
C CYS A 378 1.08 21.97 10.37
N SER A 379 0.99 22.85 11.38
CA SER A 379 1.72 22.70 12.65
C SER A 379 1.28 21.45 13.43
N ALA A 380 -0.02 21.13 13.40
CA ALA A 380 -0.53 19.91 14.01
C ALA A 380 0.06 18.65 13.35
N VAL A 381 0.17 18.64 12.02
CA VAL A 381 0.83 17.55 11.28
C VAL A 381 2.31 17.43 11.67
N ILE A 382 3.04 18.55 11.77
CA ILE A 382 4.46 18.56 12.19
C ILE A 382 4.61 17.95 13.59
N LYS A 383 3.78 18.38 14.55
CA LYS A 383 3.75 17.82 15.91
C LYS A 383 3.45 16.32 15.90
N ALA A 384 2.44 15.90 15.14
CA ALA A 384 2.00 14.51 15.08
C ALA A 384 3.12 13.57 14.58
N VAL A 385 3.80 13.94 13.49
CA VAL A 385 4.88 13.13 12.91
C VAL A 385 6.10 13.11 13.82
N ASP A 386 6.48 14.23 14.44
CA ASP A 386 7.64 14.27 15.36
C ASP A 386 7.43 13.39 16.59
N GLU A 387 6.23 13.42 17.17
CA GLU A 387 5.94 12.66 18.38
C GLU A 387 5.75 11.17 18.13
N HIS A 388 5.19 10.77 16.99
CA HIS A 388 4.80 9.39 16.70
C HIS A 388 5.58 8.75 15.54
N GLN A 389 6.88 9.07 15.45
CA GLN A 389 7.81 8.49 14.46
C GLN A 389 7.82 6.96 14.49
N ASP A 390 7.82 6.41 15.70
CA ASP A 390 7.80 4.97 15.97
C ASP A 390 6.55 4.31 15.38
N LEU A 391 5.37 4.86 15.66
CA LEU A 391 4.11 4.32 15.19
C LEU A 391 3.94 4.45 13.67
N LEU A 392 4.40 5.56 13.08
CA LEU A 392 4.44 5.75 11.62
C LEU A 392 5.38 4.76 10.93
N ARG A 393 6.51 4.43 11.56
CA ARG A 393 7.43 3.41 11.02
C ARG A 393 6.87 1.99 11.18
N ALA A 394 6.24 1.71 12.31
CA ALA A 394 5.62 0.43 12.61
C ALA A 394 4.45 0.12 11.65
N CYS A 395 3.64 1.12 11.30
CA CYS A 395 2.45 0.90 10.47
C CYS A 395 2.76 0.55 9.01
N VAL A 396 4.00 0.72 8.55
CA VAL A 396 4.50 0.32 7.22
C VAL A 396 5.52 -0.82 7.27
N ALA A 397 5.65 -1.47 8.43
CA ALA A 397 6.62 -2.54 8.64
C ALA A 397 6.15 -3.86 8.03
N SER A 398 6.96 -4.43 7.13
CA SER A 398 6.80 -5.77 6.56
C SER A 398 8.15 -6.29 6.08
N ALA A 399 8.33 -7.62 6.08
CA ALA A 399 9.54 -8.25 5.57
C ALA A 399 9.87 -7.78 4.14
N SER A 400 8.85 -7.63 3.30
CA SER A 400 9.00 -7.18 1.91
C SER A 400 9.44 -5.71 1.79
N ASN A 401 8.91 -4.81 2.63
CA ASN A 401 9.21 -3.38 2.59
C ASN A 401 10.61 -3.06 3.14
N ASP A 402 11.17 -3.91 4.02
CA ASP A 402 12.57 -3.80 4.48
C ASP A 402 13.58 -3.89 3.31
N HIS A 403 13.23 -4.57 2.22
CA HIS A 403 14.07 -4.64 1.02
C HIS A 403 13.94 -3.42 0.11
N ARG A 404 12.95 -2.56 0.36
CA ARG A 404 12.67 -1.37 -0.43
C ARG A 404 13.22 -0.12 0.23
N LEU A 405 12.90 0.12 1.51
CA LEU A 405 13.23 1.37 2.21
C LEU A 405 14.74 1.67 2.25
N GLY A 406 15.11 2.92 2.01
CA GLY A 406 16.49 3.42 2.10
C GLY A 406 17.37 3.19 0.88
N ALA A 407 16.78 2.83 -0.28
CA ALA A 407 17.52 2.63 -1.53
C ALA A 407 16.64 2.95 -2.76
N ASN A 408 17.28 3.28 -3.89
CA ASN A 408 16.65 3.39 -5.22
C ASN A 408 15.30 4.14 -5.21
N GLU A 409 15.31 5.42 -4.80
CA GLU A 409 14.14 6.31 -4.71
C GLU A 409 13.12 6.01 -3.61
N ALA A 410 13.25 4.92 -2.85
CA ALA A 410 12.42 4.68 -1.68
C ALA A 410 13.00 5.35 -0.41
N PRO A 411 12.17 6.03 0.40
CA PRO A 411 12.64 6.81 1.55
C PRO A 411 13.36 5.95 2.60
N PRO A 412 14.30 6.51 3.37
CA PRO A 412 14.93 5.81 4.48
C PRO A 412 13.93 5.50 5.60
N ALA A 413 14.31 4.61 6.52
CA ALA A 413 13.52 4.27 7.70
C ALA A 413 13.41 5.39 8.75
N ILE A 414 14.11 6.51 8.51
CA ILE A 414 14.09 7.71 9.35
C ILE A 414 12.90 8.56 8.92
N LEU A 415 11.91 8.71 9.79
CA LEU A 415 10.74 9.54 9.50
C LEU A 415 11.13 11.03 9.56
N SER A 416 10.83 11.77 8.51
CA SER A 416 11.07 13.22 8.41
C SER A 416 10.04 13.88 7.51
N ILE A 417 9.79 15.17 7.75
CA ILE A 417 8.91 15.99 6.92
C ILE A 417 9.73 16.83 5.94
N PHE A 418 9.35 16.79 4.67
CA PHE A 418 9.74 17.77 3.67
C PHE A 418 8.65 18.84 3.54
N LEU A 419 8.97 20.10 3.84
CA LEU A 419 8.03 21.23 3.63
C LEU A 419 8.36 22.03 2.37
N GLY A 420 9.59 21.91 1.85
CA GLY A 420 10.11 22.80 0.82
C GLY A 420 10.59 24.14 1.38
N SER A 421 11.38 24.86 0.59
CA SER A 421 12.06 26.11 0.97
C SER A 421 11.10 27.22 1.40
N GLU A 422 10.02 27.42 0.63
CA GLU A 422 9.06 28.50 0.87
C GLU A 422 8.33 28.33 2.19
N LEU A 423 7.71 27.17 2.40
CA LEU A 423 6.94 26.91 3.61
C LEU A 423 7.86 26.85 4.84
N THR A 424 9.08 26.32 4.70
CA THR A 424 10.09 26.36 5.76
C THR A 424 10.46 27.80 6.15
N ASP A 425 10.72 28.68 5.17
CA ASP A 425 11.02 30.10 5.42
C ASP A 425 9.85 30.82 6.12
N ILE A 426 8.60 30.49 5.78
CA ILE A 426 7.41 31.03 6.47
C ILE A 426 7.42 30.66 7.96
N PHE A 427 7.63 29.39 8.29
CA PHE A 427 7.70 28.96 9.68
C PHE A 427 8.92 29.53 10.43
N ASP A 428 10.09 29.57 9.80
CA ASP A 428 11.31 30.17 10.37
C ASP A 428 11.13 31.66 10.68
N ARG A 429 10.41 32.40 9.82
CA ARG A 429 10.08 33.81 10.04
C ARG A 429 9.06 34.04 11.14
N LEU A 430 8.07 33.17 11.25
CA LEU A 430 7.12 33.17 12.38
C LEU A 430 7.87 32.99 13.70
N VAL A 431 8.89 32.12 13.73
CA VAL A 431 9.72 31.89 14.91
C VAL A 431 10.68 33.05 15.22
N SER A 432 11.36 33.58 14.21
CA SER A 432 12.34 34.66 14.36
C SER A 432 11.71 36.04 14.56
N GLY A 433 10.40 36.18 14.29
CA GLY A 433 9.66 37.44 14.42
C GLY A 433 9.95 38.44 13.30
N GLN A 434 10.56 38.00 12.19
CA GLN A 434 10.93 38.87 11.08
C GLN A 434 9.74 39.27 10.17
N GLY A 435 8.64 38.51 10.19
CA GLY A 435 7.40 38.81 9.45
C GLY A 435 7.54 38.80 7.91
N GLY A 436 6.41 38.67 7.21
CA GLY A 436 6.31 38.86 5.75
C GLY A 436 6.80 37.72 4.86
N ALA A 437 6.45 37.80 3.56
CA ALA A 437 6.77 36.81 2.53
C ALA A 437 8.26 36.80 2.12
N GLY A 438 8.78 35.61 1.81
CA GLY A 438 10.12 35.43 1.25
C GLY A 438 10.27 35.86 -0.20
N LYS A 439 11.43 35.56 -0.80
CA LYS A 439 11.63 35.79 -2.24
C LYS A 439 10.62 34.96 -3.02
N SER A 440 9.69 35.61 -3.71
CA SER A 440 8.77 34.94 -4.64
C SER A 440 9.56 34.31 -5.79
N ALA A 441 9.14 33.13 -6.23
CA ALA A 441 9.70 32.50 -7.41
C ALA A 441 9.45 33.41 -8.64
N GLY A 442 10.50 33.66 -9.42
CA GLY A 442 10.39 34.45 -10.65
C GLY A 442 9.74 33.66 -11.80
N LEU A 443 9.49 34.33 -12.92
CA LEU A 443 9.14 33.67 -14.17
C LEU A 443 10.42 33.13 -14.84
N MET A 444 10.42 31.87 -15.28
CA MET A 444 11.54 31.31 -16.04
C MET A 444 11.27 31.45 -17.53
N GLY A 445 12.03 32.33 -18.18
CA GLY A 445 12.07 32.38 -19.64
C GLY A 445 12.80 31.16 -20.17
N LEU A 446 12.13 30.32 -20.97
CA LEU A 446 12.70 29.12 -21.61
C LEU A 446 13.63 29.44 -22.81
N GLY A 447 14.04 30.70 -22.97
CA GLY A 447 14.97 31.13 -24.03
C GLY A 447 14.41 31.10 -25.45
N SER A 448 13.09 30.87 -25.62
CA SER A 448 12.41 30.88 -26.92
C SER A 448 11.15 31.74 -26.85
N SER A 449 10.99 32.66 -27.81
CA SER A 449 9.82 33.55 -27.89
C SER A 449 8.52 32.86 -28.28
N VAL A 450 8.58 31.57 -28.64
CA VAL A 450 7.41 30.75 -28.99
C VAL A 450 6.87 29.99 -27.77
N LEU A 451 7.69 29.84 -26.71
CA LEU A 451 7.32 29.11 -25.51
C LEU A 451 6.71 30.07 -24.47
N PRO A 452 5.68 29.63 -23.73
CA PRO A 452 5.12 30.42 -22.65
C PRO A 452 6.15 30.62 -21.53
N GLU A 453 6.07 31.74 -20.84
CA GLU A 453 6.74 31.90 -19.56
C GLU A 453 6.09 30.96 -18.55
N ILE A 454 6.89 30.10 -17.93
CA ILE A 454 6.39 29.13 -16.94
C ILE A 454 6.62 29.72 -15.55
N PRO A 455 5.58 29.78 -14.69
CA PRO A 455 5.76 30.13 -13.29
C PRO A 455 6.63 29.07 -12.62
N VAL A 456 7.74 29.50 -12.01
CA VAL A 456 8.62 28.61 -11.25
C VAL A 456 8.03 28.43 -9.86
N HIS A 457 8.07 27.22 -9.31
CA HIS A 457 7.75 27.01 -7.91
C HIS A 457 8.94 27.41 -7.03
N ALA A 458 8.70 27.89 -5.81
CA ALA A 458 9.75 28.44 -4.94
C ALA A 458 10.76 27.41 -4.39
N GLY A 459 10.54 26.11 -4.64
CA GLY A 459 11.46 25.02 -4.30
C GLY A 459 11.28 23.80 -5.21
N ASP A 460 12.33 22.99 -5.29
CA ASP A 460 12.30 21.69 -5.98
C ASP A 460 11.62 20.62 -5.09
N ARG A 461 11.12 19.53 -5.67
CA ARG A 461 10.50 18.43 -4.94
C ARG A 461 11.56 17.49 -4.41
N ASN A 462 11.46 17.07 -3.15
CA ASN A 462 12.34 16.05 -2.59
C ASN A 462 11.72 14.67 -2.73
N ARG A 463 12.32 13.78 -3.52
CA ARG A 463 11.88 12.40 -3.75
C ARG A 463 12.24 11.44 -2.60
N THR A 464 13.23 11.80 -1.78
CA THR A 464 13.81 10.92 -0.75
C THR A 464 13.11 11.02 0.61
N SER A 465 12.24 12.02 0.79
CA SER A 465 11.51 12.22 2.05
C SER A 465 10.40 11.18 2.24
N PRO A 466 10.28 10.56 3.43
CA PRO A 466 9.17 9.66 3.75
C PRO A 466 7.82 10.35 3.79
N PHE A 467 7.76 11.61 4.23
CA PHE A 467 6.53 12.40 4.32
C PHE A 467 6.79 13.78 3.72
N ALA A 468 6.11 14.12 2.63
CA ALA A 468 6.40 15.33 1.87
C ALA A 468 5.15 16.18 1.63
N PHE A 469 5.23 17.47 1.96
CA PHE A 469 4.20 18.43 1.56
C PHE A 469 4.30 18.68 0.05
N THR A 470 3.24 18.36 -0.68
CA THR A 470 3.20 18.46 -2.16
C THR A 470 2.20 19.51 -2.66
N GLY A 471 2.15 20.63 -1.93
CA GLY A 471 1.41 21.84 -2.33
C GLY A 471 0.11 22.04 -1.57
N ASN A 472 -0.70 20.98 -1.38
CA ASN A 472 -1.98 21.08 -0.68
C ASN A 472 -2.36 19.79 0.09
N LYS A 473 -1.37 18.93 0.32
CA LYS A 473 -1.51 17.60 0.93
C LYS A 473 -0.14 17.09 1.34
N PHE A 474 -0.10 16.06 2.17
CA PHE A 474 1.13 15.33 2.47
C PHE A 474 1.15 13.97 1.77
N GLU A 475 2.26 13.65 1.15
CA GLU A 475 2.51 12.38 0.48
C GLU A 475 3.32 11.46 1.40
N PHE A 476 2.73 10.36 1.82
CA PHE A 476 3.39 9.34 2.63
C PHE A 476 3.95 8.23 1.74
N ARG A 477 5.27 8.22 1.57
CA ARG A 477 5.98 7.35 0.60
C ARG A 477 6.49 6.03 1.18
N ALA A 478 6.46 5.90 2.50
CA ALA A 478 7.00 4.72 3.18
C ALA A 478 6.10 3.47 3.06
N VAL A 479 4.84 3.62 2.62
CA VAL A 479 3.88 2.51 2.46
C VAL A 479 4.30 1.57 1.32
N GLY A 480 4.22 0.26 1.58
CA GLY A 480 4.58 -0.78 0.61
C GLY A 480 3.52 -1.01 -0.48
N SER A 481 3.97 -1.38 -1.69
CA SER A 481 3.10 -1.67 -2.85
C SER A 481 2.11 -2.82 -2.63
N SER A 482 2.41 -3.79 -1.77
CA SER A 482 1.51 -4.92 -1.47
C SER A 482 0.59 -4.67 -0.27
N GLN A 483 0.91 -3.66 0.55
CA GLN A 483 0.25 -3.40 1.83
C GLN A 483 -1.13 -2.75 1.69
N SER A 484 -2.09 -3.09 2.54
CA SER A 484 -3.33 -2.30 2.68
C SER A 484 -3.03 -0.90 3.22
N ILE A 485 -3.62 0.14 2.62
CA ILE A 485 -3.47 1.53 3.10
C ILE A 485 -4.27 1.80 4.37
N SER A 486 -5.23 0.95 4.73
CA SER A 486 -6.15 1.17 5.85
C SER A 486 -5.43 1.41 7.18
N PHE A 487 -4.38 0.64 7.50
CA PHE A 487 -3.66 0.79 8.76
C PHE A 487 -2.71 2.01 8.79
N PRO A 488 -1.89 2.27 7.75
CA PRO A 488 -1.15 3.53 7.64
C PRO A 488 -2.03 4.78 7.82
N ILE A 489 -3.21 4.80 7.20
CA ILE A 489 -4.12 5.95 7.29
C ILE A 489 -4.85 6.00 8.64
N THR A 490 -5.18 4.85 9.24
CA THR A 490 -5.65 4.79 10.63
C THR A 490 -4.67 5.51 11.55
N VAL A 491 -3.39 5.19 11.44
CA VAL A 491 -2.33 5.79 12.26
C VAL A 491 -2.23 7.29 12.00
N LEU A 492 -2.12 7.72 10.73
CA LEU A 492 -2.03 9.14 10.37
C LEU A 492 -3.20 9.96 10.91
N ASN A 493 -4.43 9.50 10.70
CA ASN A 493 -5.62 10.16 11.23
C ASN A 493 -5.59 10.28 12.76
N THR A 494 -5.12 9.23 13.44
CA THR A 494 -5.07 9.19 14.92
C THR A 494 -4.06 10.17 15.49
N ILE A 495 -2.83 10.17 14.97
CA ILE A 495 -1.75 11.03 15.48
C ILE A 495 -2.05 12.50 15.21
N VAL A 496 -2.68 12.81 14.05
CA VAL A 496 -3.10 14.17 13.74
C VAL A 496 -4.28 14.59 14.61
N ALA A 497 -5.25 13.71 14.85
CA ALA A 497 -6.35 14.00 15.78
C ALA A 497 -5.83 14.36 17.18
N ASP A 498 -4.82 13.64 17.68
CA ASP A 498 -4.19 13.95 18.97
C ASP A 498 -3.51 15.32 18.99
N ALA A 499 -2.72 15.60 17.96
CA ALA A 499 -2.05 16.90 17.83
C ALA A 499 -3.06 18.05 17.74
N VAL A 500 -4.13 17.90 16.94
CA VAL A 500 -5.16 18.93 16.81
C VAL A 500 -5.89 19.16 18.14
N VAL A 501 -6.23 18.11 18.90
CA VAL A 501 -6.84 18.28 20.23
C VAL A 501 -5.93 19.07 21.16
N ALA A 502 -4.64 18.75 21.20
CA ALA A 502 -3.67 19.45 22.03
C ALA A 502 -3.54 20.93 21.63
N LEU A 503 -3.35 21.20 20.34
CA LEU A 503 -3.19 22.57 19.84
C LEU A 503 -4.48 23.39 19.95
N THR A 504 -5.65 22.77 19.87
CA THR A 504 -6.93 23.45 20.06
C THR A 504 -7.07 23.93 21.49
N ALA A 505 -6.71 23.09 22.48
CA ALA A 505 -6.71 23.50 23.88
C ALA A 505 -5.71 24.64 24.16
N GLU A 506 -4.52 24.60 23.54
CA GLU A 506 -3.54 25.70 23.62
C GLU A 506 -4.08 26.99 22.98
N LEU A 507 -4.78 26.88 21.84
CA LEU A 507 -5.40 28.01 21.16
C LEU A 507 -6.53 28.63 21.97
N GLU A 508 -7.42 27.81 22.54
CA GLU A 508 -8.49 28.27 23.44
C GLU A 508 -7.92 29.04 24.64
N ALA A 509 -6.83 28.55 25.23
CA ALA A 509 -6.16 29.25 26.34
C ALA A 509 -5.50 30.58 25.89
N ALA A 510 -4.92 30.62 24.70
CA ALA A 510 -4.31 31.85 24.16
C ALA A 510 -5.37 32.91 23.79
N LEU A 511 -6.55 32.49 23.34
CA LEU A 511 -7.67 33.38 22.98
C LEU A 511 -8.22 34.19 24.15
N GLU A 512 -7.98 33.78 25.41
CA GLU A 512 -8.38 34.58 26.58
C GLU A 512 -7.62 35.93 26.66
N GLY A 513 -6.48 36.07 25.97
CA GLY A 513 -5.60 37.24 26.06
C GLY A 513 -5.30 37.97 24.74
N SER A 514 -5.78 37.49 23.59
CA SER A 514 -5.47 38.08 22.28
C SER A 514 -6.57 37.83 21.25
N ASP A 515 -6.48 38.49 20.09
CA ASP A 515 -7.30 38.10 18.93
C ASP A 515 -6.86 36.74 18.36
N LEU A 516 -7.67 36.20 17.44
CA LEU A 516 -7.47 34.88 16.86
C LEU A 516 -6.12 34.75 16.14
N ASP A 517 -5.76 35.72 15.32
CA ASP A 517 -4.53 35.66 14.51
C ASP A 517 -3.29 35.68 15.40
N ALA A 518 -3.28 36.51 16.45
CA ALA A 518 -2.22 36.55 17.43
C ALA A 518 -2.13 35.25 18.25
N ALA A 519 -3.28 34.69 18.66
CA ALA A 519 -3.34 33.43 19.42
C ALA A 519 -2.83 32.26 18.57
N VAL A 520 -3.26 32.16 17.31
CA VAL A 520 -2.80 31.14 16.36
C VAL A 520 -1.30 31.28 16.10
N SER A 521 -0.82 32.51 15.85
CA SER A 521 0.60 32.77 15.65
C SER A 521 1.45 32.33 16.84
N GLN A 522 0.96 32.56 18.07
CA GLN A 522 1.63 32.09 19.29
C GLN A 522 1.72 30.56 19.36
N VAL A 523 0.59 29.87 19.12
CA VAL A 523 0.54 28.39 19.16
C VAL A 523 1.41 27.78 18.06
N VAL A 524 1.30 28.28 16.83
CA VAL A 524 2.10 27.85 15.67
C VAL A 524 3.59 28.04 15.96
N ARG A 525 3.99 29.21 16.47
CA ARG A 525 5.37 29.51 16.83
C ARG A 525 5.90 28.55 17.90
N GLY A 526 5.15 28.35 18.98
CA GLY A 526 5.55 27.44 20.06
C GLY A 526 5.66 26.00 19.59
N THR A 527 4.72 25.56 18.74
CA THR A 527 4.72 24.23 18.14
C THR A 527 5.93 24.04 17.24
N TYR A 528 6.16 24.94 16.28
CA TYR A 528 7.28 24.83 15.36
C TYR A 528 8.62 24.84 16.10
N GLN A 529 8.83 25.74 17.07
CA GLN A 529 10.06 25.78 17.88
C GLN A 529 10.38 24.44 18.54
N LYS A 530 9.34 23.73 19.01
CA LYS A 530 9.48 22.46 19.72
C LYS A 530 9.68 21.25 18.80
N TYR A 531 8.97 21.21 17.66
CA TYR A 531 8.91 20.01 16.81
C TYR A 531 9.65 20.15 15.47
N GLN A 532 10.26 21.30 15.16
CA GLN A 532 10.99 21.53 13.90
C GLN A 532 12.14 20.53 13.62
N ARG A 533 12.61 19.78 14.62
CA ARG A 533 13.66 18.76 14.43
C ARG A 533 13.30 17.69 13.39
N ILE A 534 12.00 17.42 13.20
CA ILE A 534 11.49 16.45 12.22
C ILE A 534 11.60 16.93 10.77
N ILE A 535 11.83 18.23 10.56
CA ILE A 535 11.82 18.83 9.23
C ILE A 535 13.20 18.68 8.59
N PHE A 536 13.24 18.06 7.41
CA PHE A 536 14.46 17.88 6.64
C PHE A 536 14.19 18.08 5.15
N ASN A 537 14.89 19.05 4.56
CA ASN A 537 14.74 19.41 3.16
C ASN A 537 15.91 18.94 2.27
N GLY A 538 16.84 18.15 2.80
CA GLY A 538 18.04 17.66 2.11
C GLY A 538 17.92 16.24 1.56
N ASP A 539 19.06 15.66 1.16
CA ASP A 539 19.15 14.29 0.68
C ASP A 539 19.03 13.27 1.82
N GLY A 540 17.90 12.56 1.85
CA GLY A 540 17.58 11.55 2.84
C GLY A 540 18.46 10.31 2.80
N TYR A 541 19.21 10.07 1.72
CA TYR A 541 20.13 8.93 1.61
C TYR A 541 21.53 9.21 2.12
N SER A 542 21.85 10.49 2.35
CA SER A 542 23.20 10.87 2.76
C SER A 542 23.55 10.29 4.13
N SER A 543 24.76 9.73 4.26
CA SER A 543 25.26 9.27 5.57
C SER A 543 25.31 10.41 6.58
N ALA A 544 25.53 11.64 6.11
CA ALA A 544 25.46 12.85 6.91
C ALA A 544 24.06 13.04 7.55
N TRP A 545 22.98 12.83 6.79
CA TRP A 545 21.63 12.89 7.33
C TRP A 545 21.38 11.82 8.38
N HIS A 546 21.82 10.58 8.12
CA HIS A 546 21.66 9.49 9.08
C HIS A 546 22.35 9.80 10.42
N GLU A 547 23.57 10.34 10.38
CA GLU A 547 24.29 10.75 11.60
C GLU A 547 23.64 11.95 12.30
N GLU A 548 23.18 12.94 11.54
CA GLU A 548 22.52 14.12 12.08
C GLU A 548 21.18 13.76 12.75
N ALA A 549 20.35 12.99 12.07
CA ALA A 549 19.05 12.54 12.54
C ALA A 549 19.17 11.77 13.86
N GLU A 550 20.03 10.73 13.91
CA GLU A 550 20.20 9.89 15.10
C GLU A 550 20.92 10.63 16.23
N LYS A 551 22.09 11.23 15.96
CA LYS A 551 22.99 11.71 17.02
C LYS A 551 22.71 13.14 17.48
N GLN A 552 22.23 14.01 16.57
CA GLN A 552 22.05 15.43 16.88
C GLN A 552 20.59 15.78 17.14
N ARG A 553 19.67 15.24 16.34
CA ARG A 553 18.24 15.57 16.42
C ARG A 553 17.44 14.59 17.29
N GLY A 554 17.98 13.40 17.53
CA GLY A 554 17.31 12.34 18.30
C GLY A 554 16.07 11.79 17.59
N LEU A 555 16.10 11.73 16.25
CA LEU A 555 15.09 11.06 15.44
C LEU A 555 15.32 9.55 15.46
N LEU A 556 14.25 8.78 15.32
CA LEU A 556 14.33 7.33 15.33
C LEU A 556 14.79 6.79 13.97
N ASN A 557 15.67 5.80 13.99
CA ASN A 557 16.07 5.03 12.81
C ASN A 557 15.81 3.54 13.04
N LEU A 558 14.54 3.15 12.94
CA LEU A 558 14.10 1.76 13.12
C LEU A 558 14.25 1.03 11.77
N ARG A 559 15.47 0.53 11.53
CA ARG A 559 15.92 0.06 10.22
C ARG A 559 15.13 -1.16 9.77
N THR A 560 14.96 -2.14 10.64
CA THR A 560 14.26 -3.38 10.32
C THR A 560 12.81 -3.35 10.77
N THR A 561 11.99 -4.19 10.17
CA THR A 561 10.59 -4.38 10.55
C THR A 561 10.46 -4.81 12.00
N LEU A 562 11.34 -5.69 12.49
CA LEU A 562 11.31 -6.09 13.90
C LEU A 562 11.60 -4.92 14.84
N ASP A 563 12.61 -4.08 14.53
CA ASP A 563 12.89 -2.88 15.33
C ASP A 563 11.67 -1.95 15.42
N ALA A 564 10.84 -1.90 14.38
CA ALA A 564 9.63 -1.09 14.35
C ALA A 564 8.44 -1.74 15.08
N ILE A 565 8.23 -3.05 14.91
CA ILE A 565 7.11 -3.78 15.53
C ILE A 565 7.19 -3.72 17.06
N GLU A 566 8.38 -3.74 17.65
CA GLU A 566 8.60 -3.61 19.11
C GLU A 566 7.94 -2.38 19.72
N HIS A 567 7.82 -1.29 18.95
CA HIS A 567 7.24 -0.04 19.45
C HIS A 567 5.72 0.06 19.29
N LEU A 568 5.09 -0.89 18.57
CA LEU A 568 3.67 -0.80 18.22
C LEU A 568 2.75 -0.68 19.44
N ASN A 569 2.98 -1.50 20.46
CA ASN A 569 2.20 -1.53 21.71
C ASN A 569 2.88 -0.78 22.87
N SER A 570 3.81 0.13 22.58
CA SER A 570 4.39 1.00 23.61
C SER A 570 3.28 1.70 24.42
N GLU A 571 3.52 1.96 25.71
CA GLU A 571 2.51 2.54 26.60
C GLU A 571 1.90 3.83 26.01
N LYS A 572 2.73 4.66 25.38
CA LYS A 572 2.31 5.88 24.69
C LYS A 572 1.33 5.58 23.54
N ASN A 573 1.63 4.59 22.70
CA ASN A 573 0.80 4.26 21.53
C ASN A 573 -0.50 3.56 21.95
N ALA A 574 -0.45 2.71 22.98
CA ALA A 574 -1.64 2.10 23.57
C ALA A 574 -2.59 3.16 24.17
N GLN A 575 -2.05 4.13 24.90
CA GLN A 575 -2.84 5.25 25.45
C GLN A 575 -3.44 6.12 24.35
N LEU A 576 -2.69 6.40 23.27
CA LEU A 576 -3.18 7.15 22.11
C LEU A 576 -4.43 6.48 21.49
N PHE A 577 -4.34 5.20 21.15
CA PHE A 577 -5.46 4.50 20.54
C PHE A 577 -6.66 4.36 21.49
N ALA A 578 -6.41 4.12 22.78
CA ALA A 578 -7.45 4.04 23.80
C ALA A 578 -8.18 5.37 24.00
N LYS A 579 -7.44 6.50 24.03
CA LYS A 579 -7.98 7.86 24.15
C LYS A 579 -9.04 8.15 23.09
N PHE A 580 -8.81 7.72 21.86
CA PHE A 580 -9.71 7.93 20.73
C PHE A 580 -10.67 6.77 20.46
N GLY A 581 -10.58 5.68 21.23
CA GLY A 581 -11.42 4.50 21.06
C GLY A 581 -11.23 3.79 19.72
N ILE A 582 -10.02 3.82 19.17
CA ILE A 582 -9.71 3.24 17.86
C ILE A 582 -9.31 1.78 17.99
N LEU A 583 -8.30 1.51 18.83
CA LEU A 583 -7.85 0.17 19.23
C LEU A 583 -7.74 0.11 20.76
N ASN A 584 -8.12 -1.03 21.33
CA ASN A 584 -7.84 -1.36 22.73
C ASN A 584 -6.52 -2.14 22.86
N GLY A 585 -6.03 -2.31 24.10
CA GLY A 585 -4.75 -3.00 24.35
C GLY A 585 -4.69 -4.41 23.76
N ARG A 586 -5.76 -5.20 23.90
CA ARG A 586 -5.82 -6.56 23.34
C ARG A 586 -5.76 -6.54 21.81
N GLU A 587 -6.47 -5.62 21.15
CA GLU A 587 -6.45 -5.47 19.69
C GLU A 587 -5.05 -5.08 19.17
N LEU A 588 -4.30 -4.28 19.95
CA LEU A 588 -2.97 -3.81 19.62
C LEU A 588 -1.91 -4.91 19.80
N ASP A 589 -1.94 -5.62 20.94
CA ASP A 589 -1.06 -6.77 21.22
C ASP A 589 -1.25 -7.87 20.15
N ALA A 590 -2.51 -8.15 19.79
CA ALA A 590 -2.84 -9.12 18.77
C ALA A 590 -2.30 -8.74 17.38
N ARG A 591 -2.33 -7.45 17.03
CA ARG A 591 -1.73 -6.97 15.77
C ARG A 591 -0.22 -7.14 15.79
N GLN A 592 0.42 -6.84 16.90
CA GLN A 592 1.86 -7.03 17.05
C GLN A 592 2.23 -8.50 16.87
N GLU A 593 1.53 -9.41 17.54
CA GLU A 593 1.74 -10.86 17.42
C GLU A 593 1.52 -11.35 15.97
N ILE A 594 0.47 -10.88 15.29
CA ILE A 594 0.21 -11.19 13.89
C ILE A 594 1.32 -10.65 12.97
N MET A 595 1.85 -9.46 13.25
CA MET A 595 2.95 -8.91 12.46
C MET A 595 4.23 -9.73 12.60
N TYR A 596 4.56 -10.21 13.81
CA TYR A 596 5.66 -11.18 14.00
C TYR A 596 5.40 -12.49 13.26
N ASP A 597 4.18 -13.03 13.34
CA ASP A 597 3.80 -14.29 12.68
C ASP A 597 3.89 -14.18 11.15
N ILE A 598 3.38 -13.10 10.57
CA ILE A 598 3.50 -12.84 9.13
C ILE A 598 4.97 -12.70 8.74
N TYR A 599 5.77 -11.92 9.49
CA TYR A 599 7.20 -11.76 9.21
C TYR A 599 7.93 -13.11 9.23
N PHE A 600 7.75 -13.89 10.30
CA PHE A 600 8.32 -15.22 10.44
C PHE A 600 7.94 -16.12 9.26
N LYS A 601 6.64 -16.23 8.94
CA LYS A 601 6.17 -17.09 7.85
C LYS A 601 6.71 -16.67 6.49
N THR A 602 6.73 -15.36 6.19
CA THR A 602 7.27 -14.85 4.93
C THR A 602 8.74 -15.21 4.78
N VAL A 603 9.58 -14.88 5.77
CA VAL A 603 11.02 -15.16 5.69
C VAL A 603 11.30 -16.66 5.74
N ASN A 604 10.52 -17.45 6.49
CA ASN A 604 10.65 -18.91 6.50
C ASN A 604 10.37 -19.51 5.12
N ILE A 605 9.30 -19.07 4.42
CA ILE A 605 9.02 -19.50 3.05
C ILE A 605 10.19 -19.14 2.12
N GLU A 606 10.77 -17.95 2.27
CA GLU A 606 11.94 -17.54 1.50
C GLU A 606 13.18 -18.39 1.82
N GLY A 607 13.45 -18.69 3.09
CA GLY A 607 14.56 -19.53 3.54
C GLY A 607 14.48 -20.97 3.01
N GLU A 608 13.31 -21.60 3.15
CA GLU A 608 13.02 -22.93 2.62
C GLU A 608 13.10 -22.98 1.09
N THR A 609 12.57 -21.95 0.42
CA THR A 609 12.64 -21.86 -1.05
C THR A 609 14.07 -21.64 -1.54
N THR A 610 14.86 -20.84 -0.82
CA THR A 610 16.28 -20.62 -1.10
C THR A 610 17.06 -21.94 -1.02
N GLU A 611 16.87 -22.69 0.06
CA GLU A 611 17.46 -24.02 0.23
C GLU A 611 17.04 -24.96 -0.91
N TYR A 612 15.73 -25.07 -1.16
CA TYR A 612 15.19 -25.97 -2.17
C TYR A 612 15.76 -25.68 -3.57
N VAL A 613 15.73 -24.42 -4.01
CA VAL A 613 16.20 -24.03 -5.35
C VAL A 613 17.71 -24.20 -5.46
N ALA A 614 18.49 -23.78 -4.45
CA ALA A 614 19.94 -23.96 -4.45
C ALA A 614 20.34 -25.44 -4.53
N GLN A 615 19.70 -26.29 -3.71
CA GLN A 615 20.01 -27.72 -3.61
C GLN A 615 19.58 -28.52 -4.83
N THR A 616 18.38 -28.25 -5.36
CA THR A 616 17.75 -29.09 -6.39
C THR A 616 17.96 -28.59 -7.81
N GLN A 617 18.32 -27.31 -7.99
CA GLN A 617 18.45 -26.69 -9.30
C GLN A 617 19.86 -26.14 -9.55
N ILE A 618 20.33 -25.20 -8.72
CA ILE A 618 21.57 -24.45 -9.01
C ILE A 618 22.81 -25.32 -8.83
N LEU A 619 22.95 -25.99 -7.68
CA LEU A 619 24.11 -26.84 -7.42
C LEU A 619 24.22 -27.99 -8.45
N PRO A 620 23.15 -28.75 -8.78
CA PRO A 620 23.20 -29.75 -9.84
C PRO A 620 23.59 -29.19 -11.22
N ALA A 621 23.15 -27.97 -11.56
CA ALA A 621 23.53 -27.31 -12.81
C ALA A 621 25.04 -27.01 -12.86
N ALA A 622 25.61 -26.49 -11.76
CA ALA A 622 27.05 -26.24 -11.66
C ALA A 622 27.87 -27.54 -11.76
N LEU A 623 27.44 -28.60 -11.06
CA LEU A 623 28.10 -29.92 -11.11
C LEU A 623 28.02 -30.55 -12.51
N SER A 624 26.89 -30.41 -13.20
CA SER A 624 26.71 -30.89 -14.56
C SER A 624 27.62 -30.16 -15.55
N TYR A 625 27.79 -28.85 -15.38
CA TYR A 625 28.71 -28.07 -16.20
C TYR A 625 30.17 -28.46 -15.93
N LEU A 626 30.56 -28.65 -14.67
CA LEU A 626 31.88 -29.17 -14.30
C LEU A 626 32.17 -30.54 -14.94
N ALA A 627 31.17 -31.42 -14.97
CA ALA A 627 31.31 -32.71 -15.63
C ALA A 627 31.55 -32.58 -17.16
N GLU A 628 30.93 -31.60 -17.82
CA GLU A 628 31.20 -31.31 -19.23
C GLU A 628 32.59 -30.69 -19.44
N LEU A 629 32.99 -29.73 -18.59
CA LEU A 629 34.32 -29.13 -18.65
C LEU A 629 35.43 -30.16 -18.45
N GLY A 630 35.21 -31.16 -17.58
CA GLY A 630 36.13 -32.28 -17.39
C GLY A 630 36.37 -33.11 -18.66
N GLN A 631 35.41 -33.13 -19.61
CA GLN A 631 35.56 -33.82 -20.89
C GLN A 631 36.36 -33.00 -21.92
N ALA A 632 36.50 -31.69 -21.74
CA ALA A 632 37.19 -30.79 -22.67
C ALA A 632 38.74 -30.94 -22.68
N GLY A 633 39.30 -31.76 -21.77
CA GLY A 633 40.72 -32.11 -21.71
C GLY A 633 41.59 -31.11 -20.94
N SER A 634 42.92 -31.23 -21.06
CA SER A 634 43.90 -30.51 -20.22
C SER A 634 44.29 -29.11 -20.73
N GLY A 635 43.44 -28.46 -21.51
CA GLY A 635 43.70 -27.10 -22.00
C GLY A 635 43.69 -26.09 -20.85
N ARG A 636 44.59 -25.09 -20.88
CA ARG A 636 44.69 -24.06 -19.81
C ARG A 636 43.35 -23.38 -19.53
N ALA A 637 42.58 -23.05 -20.57
CA ALA A 637 41.27 -22.42 -20.43
C ALA A 637 40.25 -23.35 -19.74
N ALA A 638 40.20 -24.62 -20.12
CA ALA A 638 39.31 -25.61 -19.49
C ALA A 638 39.66 -25.82 -18.01
N GLN A 639 40.95 -25.91 -17.67
CA GLN A 639 41.40 -26.02 -16.28
C GLN A 639 41.07 -24.78 -15.45
N GLY A 640 41.31 -23.58 -16.00
CA GLY A 640 41.02 -22.32 -15.31
C GLY A 640 39.54 -22.16 -15.00
N VAL A 641 38.66 -22.37 -15.99
CA VAL A 641 37.20 -22.29 -15.80
C VAL A 641 36.70 -23.37 -14.85
N SER A 642 37.22 -24.61 -14.96
CA SER A 642 36.82 -25.69 -14.05
C SER A 642 37.19 -25.39 -12.60
N GLN A 643 38.38 -24.84 -12.37
CA GLN A 643 38.82 -24.45 -11.02
C GLN A 643 37.95 -23.34 -10.44
N GLU A 644 37.61 -22.33 -11.26
CA GLU A 644 36.78 -21.22 -10.83
C GLU A 644 35.35 -21.67 -10.51
N VAL A 645 34.69 -22.41 -11.42
CA VAL A 645 33.35 -22.94 -11.19
C VAL A 645 33.33 -23.91 -10.01
N GLY A 646 34.35 -24.77 -9.87
CA GLY A 646 34.48 -25.71 -8.76
C GLY A 646 34.58 -25.00 -7.43
N GLY A 647 35.43 -23.97 -7.33
CA GLY A 647 35.58 -23.18 -6.12
C GLY A 647 34.27 -22.51 -5.68
N VAL A 648 33.53 -21.89 -6.61
CA VAL A 648 32.23 -21.27 -6.26
C VAL A 648 31.15 -22.31 -5.97
N ALA A 649 31.20 -23.49 -6.59
CA ALA A 649 30.27 -24.58 -6.27
C ALA A 649 30.50 -25.13 -4.85
N ASP A 650 31.76 -25.23 -4.41
CA ASP A 650 32.11 -25.58 -3.03
C ASP A 650 31.64 -24.50 -2.06
N GLU A 651 31.86 -23.21 -2.37
CA GLU A 651 31.32 -22.09 -1.59
C GLU A 651 29.79 -22.16 -1.44
N LEU A 652 29.08 -22.44 -2.55
CA LEU A 652 27.62 -22.62 -2.53
C LEU A 652 27.21 -23.79 -1.63
N TYR A 653 27.92 -24.92 -1.73
CA TYR A 653 27.63 -26.11 -0.92
C TYR A 653 27.78 -25.84 0.58
N ASP A 654 28.86 -25.15 0.97
CA ASP A 654 29.14 -24.79 2.37
C ASP A 654 28.11 -23.78 2.91
N ALA A 655 27.77 -22.75 2.13
CA ALA A 655 26.72 -21.80 2.48
C ALA A 655 25.36 -22.49 2.63
N LEU A 656 25.06 -23.45 1.75
CA LEU A 656 23.83 -24.23 1.80
C LEU A 656 23.76 -25.09 3.07
N GLN A 657 24.86 -25.71 3.52
CA GLN A 657 24.83 -26.46 4.78
C GLN A 657 24.50 -25.57 5.97
N LYS A 658 25.05 -24.35 6.02
CA LYS A 658 24.71 -23.38 7.07
C LYS A 658 23.23 -23.00 7.03
N LEU A 659 22.69 -22.70 5.85
CA LEU A 659 21.27 -22.36 5.71
C LEU A 659 20.37 -23.51 6.18
N ARG A 660 20.70 -24.76 5.84
CA ARG A 660 19.97 -25.96 6.30
C ARG A 660 19.94 -26.07 7.81
N GLU A 661 21.06 -25.81 8.48
CA GLU A 661 21.13 -25.79 9.94
C GLU A 661 20.23 -24.70 10.52
N GLN A 662 20.21 -23.50 9.92
CA GLN A 662 19.36 -22.39 10.40
C GLN A 662 17.87 -22.60 10.13
N ASN A 663 17.50 -23.16 8.98
CA ASN A 663 16.11 -23.51 8.64
C ASN A 663 15.57 -24.62 9.56
N ALA A 664 16.41 -25.61 9.89
CA ALA A 664 16.03 -26.69 10.80
C ALA A 664 15.92 -26.24 12.27
N ALA A 665 16.52 -25.11 12.64
CA ALA A 665 16.44 -24.58 13.99
C ALA A 665 15.06 -23.97 14.25
N LEU A 666 14.48 -24.30 15.41
CA LEU A 666 13.14 -23.82 15.80
C LEU A 666 13.08 -22.30 16.01
N GLY A 667 14.21 -21.66 16.31
CA GLY A 667 14.28 -20.22 16.56
C GLY A 667 13.60 -19.77 17.87
N GLY A 668 13.29 -20.69 18.78
CA GLY A 668 12.54 -20.43 20.01
C GLY A 668 11.15 -21.07 20.01
N ASP A 669 10.40 -20.86 21.08
CA ASP A 669 9.04 -21.40 21.24
C ASP A 669 8.00 -20.36 20.79
N GLU A 670 8.24 -19.09 21.12
CA GLU A 670 7.34 -17.98 20.82
C GLU A 670 7.55 -17.43 19.41
N VAL A 671 6.50 -16.82 18.85
CA VAL A 671 6.55 -16.23 17.50
C VAL A 671 7.53 -15.06 17.41
N HIS A 672 7.68 -14.32 18.52
CA HIS A 672 8.65 -13.25 18.68
C HIS A 672 10.08 -13.76 18.45
N GLU A 673 10.48 -14.78 19.22
CA GLU A 673 11.81 -15.40 19.12
C GLU A 673 12.07 -15.93 17.71
N LYS A 674 11.08 -16.60 17.12
CA LYS A 674 11.14 -17.12 15.75
C LYS A 674 11.37 -16.02 14.73
N ALA A 675 10.66 -14.90 14.83
CA ALA A 675 10.85 -13.77 13.93
C ALA A 675 12.28 -13.20 14.05
N HIS A 676 12.81 -13.09 15.27
CA HIS A 676 14.19 -12.66 15.49
C HIS A 676 15.22 -13.64 14.92
N HIS A 677 15.02 -14.96 15.08
CA HIS A 677 15.86 -15.97 14.45
C HIS A 677 15.89 -15.85 12.92
N MET A 678 14.74 -15.56 12.30
CA MET A 678 14.66 -15.32 10.86
C MET A 678 15.55 -14.13 10.44
N ARG A 679 15.48 -13.02 11.18
CA ARG A 679 16.29 -11.82 10.90
C ARG A 679 17.79 -12.05 11.13
N ASP A 680 18.14 -12.64 12.27
CA ASP A 680 19.51 -12.66 12.78
C ASP A 680 20.33 -13.85 12.26
N ALA A 681 19.68 -14.95 11.86
CA ALA A 681 20.36 -16.17 11.41
C ALA A 681 19.99 -16.58 9.97
N VAL A 682 18.70 -16.65 9.63
CA VAL A 682 18.25 -17.16 8.33
C VAL A 682 18.54 -16.19 7.19
N LEU A 683 18.18 -14.90 7.32
CA LEU A 683 18.44 -13.90 6.28
C LEU A 683 19.94 -13.76 5.92
N PRO A 684 20.89 -13.69 6.87
CA PRO A 684 22.31 -13.72 6.55
C PRO A 684 22.74 -14.99 5.81
N ALA A 685 22.28 -16.17 6.25
CA ALA A 685 22.60 -17.43 5.59
C ALA A 685 22.05 -17.51 4.16
N MET A 686 20.83 -17.00 3.92
CA MET A 686 20.26 -16.86 2.58
C MET A 686 21.11 -15.94 1.69
N ALA A 687 21.59 -14.83 2.23
CA ALA A 687 22.44 -13.90 1.49
C ALA A 687 23.76 -14.54 1.05
N ASP A 688 24.38 -15.36 1.90
CA ASP A 688 25.59 -16.12 1.56
C ASP A 688 25.34 -17.11 0.41
N VAL A 689 24.22 -17.87 0.48
CA VAL A 689 23.81 -18.80 -0.58
C VAL A 689 23.56 -18.06 -1.90
N ARG A 690 22.85 -16.92 -1.83
CA ARG A 690 22.61 -16.07 -2.99
C ARG A 690 23.91 -15.56 -3.61
N ASN A 691 24.85 -15.06 -2.80
CA ASN A 691 26.12 -14.50 -3.29
C ASN A 691 26.92 -15.53 -4.10
N ALA A 692 26.98 -16.78 -3.64
CA ALA A 692 27.63 -17.86 -4.38
C ALA A 692 26.86 -18.24 -5.66
N ALA A 693 25.54 -18.34 -5.58
CA ALA A 693 24.68 -18.65 -6.72
C ALA A 693 24.73 -17.58 -7.83
N ASP A 694 24.68 -16.29 -7.48
CA ASP A 694 24.75 -15.17 -8.44
C ASP A 694 26.13 -15.13 -9.14
N ARG A 695 27.20 -15.55 -8.46
CA ARG A 695 28.52 -15.75 -9.08
C ARG A 695 28.51 -16.93 -10.05
N LEU A 696 27.89 -18.05 -9.69
CA LEU A 696 27.75 -19.21 -10.59
C LEU A 696 26.93 -18.86 -11.84
N GLU A 697 25.90 -18.04 -11.75
CA GLU A 697 25.12 -17.58 -12.91
C GLU A 697 26.00 -16.96 -14.00
N ARG A 698 27.06 -16.24 -13.59
CA ARG A 698 27.99 -15.57 -14.52
C ARG A 698 29.03 -16.51 -15.13
N LEU A 699 29.26 -17.68 -14.53
CA LEU A 699 30.30 -18.63 -14.92
C LEU A 699 29.74 -19.85 -15.66
N VAL A 700 28.56 -20.32 -15.26
CA VAL A 700 27.90 -21.50 -15.82
C VAL A 700 27.35 -21.17 -17.20
N ALA A 701 27.61 -22.05 -18.18
CA ALA A 701 27.08 -21.86 -19.52
C ALA A 701 25.54 -21.86 -19.52
N GLY A 702 24.92 -20.90 -20.21
CA GLY A 702 23.46 -20.67 -20.15
C GLY A 702 22.59 -21.89 -20.49
N LYS A 703 23.10 -22.88 -21.24
CA LYS A 703 22.39 -24.13 -21.53
C LYS A 703 22.16 -25.02 -20.28
N PHE A 704 22.96 -24.85 -19.23
CA PHE A 704 22.82 -25.57 -17.96
C PHE A 704 22.08 -24.76 -16.90
N TRP A 705 22.03 -23.44 -17.04
CA TRP A 705 21.42 -22.60 -16.03
C TRP A 705 19.91 -22.89 -15.94
N PRO A 706 19.38 -23.21 -14.75
CA PRO A 706 18.07 -23.86 -14.66
C PRO A 706 16.89 -22.88 -14.79
N MET A 707 17.13 -21.57 -14.70
CA MET A 707 16.08 -20.57 -14.54
C MET A 707 16.29 -19.32 -15.40
N PRO A 708 15.22 -18.57 -15.73
CA PRO A 708 15.35 -17.31 -16.44
C PRO A 708 16.21 -16.27 -15.69
N ILE A 709 17.13 -15.64 -16.40
CA ILE A 709 18.00 -14.58 -15.88
C ILE A 709 17.30 -13.21 -15.96
N TYR A 710 17.74 -12.23 -15.17
CA TYR A 710 17.12 -10.90 -15.13
C TYR A 710 17.05 -10.23 -16.50
N ARG A 711 18.09 -10.38 -17.34
CA ARG A 711 18.09 -9.84 -18.70
C ARG A 711 16.89 -10.34 -19.54
N GLN A 712 16.51 -11.60 -19.37
CA GLN A 712 15.39 -12.18 -20.10
C GLN A 712 14.08 -11.61 -19.57
N MET A 713 13.88 -11.64 -18.26
CA MET A 713 12.62 -11.22 -17.64
C MET A 713 12.32 -9.72 -17.79
N LEU A 714 13.35 -8.87 -17.77
CA LEU A 714 13.18 -7.41 -17.72
C LEU A 714 13.13 -6.74 -19.11
N PHE A 715 13.73 -7.36 -20.13
CA PHE A 715 13.90 -6.71 -21.46
C PHE A 715 13.32 -7.49 -22.63
N VAL A 716 13.03 -8.78 -22.48
CA VAL A 716 12.44 -9.57 -23.55
C VAL A 716 10.92 -9.47 -23.41
N LYS A 717 10.27 -8.79 -24.37
CA LYS A 717 8.83 -8.51 -24.37
C LYS A 717 8.15 -9.09 -25.60
#